data_AF-A0A7V2Y627-F1
#
_entry.id   AF-A0A7V2Y627-F1
#
_cell.length_a   1.000
_cell.length_b   1.000
_cell.length_c   1.000
_cell.angle_alpha   90.00
_cell.angle_beta   90.00
_cell.angle_gamma   90.00
#
_symmetry.space_group_name_H-M   'P 1'
#
loop_
_entity.id
_entity.type
_entity.pdbx_description
1 polymer ?
#
loop_
_entity_poly.entity_id
_entity_poly.type
_entity_poly.pdbx_seq_one_letter_code
_entity_poly.pdbx_strand_id
1 'polypeptide(L)'
;MLAFGWLALVCGNALGPSVEYLSDVQNERIVYQTQGWGAMGIDTAVKPMDGRNPMPLLIKGVSYEKGLGHHAPGEILVELNGEYAAFDVEAGVQQQDSGAGSVIFQLFVDDEKRFDSGIMRGSDAAKPVHVSLEGADILRLVVTDAGDGITCDCANWADARLTRAETATRKPSSTPLDIAPFGRVATWDPARMDGARSTRIQEFPAEDVYLETPVKPDKEGYAVPIHDDDRGCIGLQWAEARLLKNVSIVFTSENAPVPGDTTVQFWAGESPWQGEWKPLAGEVRREGNQWIFDINLKHNLDFPRMGTEKIRWIIPEARSLPLIQQLSAHTRSNWTETILRIECEEPAGEDEGRIEIYNGMLMPDSMSEAQSNTSCPLRDTVRLKVKYSRPRPSKSDRTVLRIQTKRGACGIAVEDVLALKRVYVPAIGIYAAPDSDPMSLAAYRDSLAGYKSVLERVRAMPDQSLGQALEHTHNPVQDNGPTMLSLACDNRKVIVHRDGVIQFEPFGKIPAQTDGGTHPACFMRMRFGSGKTPVAKRVLRGEWLPAPEITLEEGGVTCRQSVFVTPGGRPLATAPQWLYDKPVCVVDYAFEGTGEISLGLSVADGDRTYKPETASHNKRGWFVERGRLLAHVAMVDEGLRCSTVDNELAITGRITNGNRLHCTVFMPLWEVLAAEWEPEPDSAPLFADFREYWERIMAGAMQIEIPDPLLGHIIRASQAHCLLAARNERDGATVAAWIASDRYGPLESEAHAPIYGMDLMGHQEYARRSLDFFIQRYSPDGLLTTGYTLMGTGWHLWTLARHQALWQDKTWFDLVAPKAAQAAHWIARQCEKTRRTGRSPEETPEAGLVPPGVGADWNRFAYRFAIQAHYYAGLREIADALDTIRHPQAGRLSDEAGQFRKAILHAYRWNQARTPAWPLFSGLCIPAYSGMLYGFGTTGEMIPGEDGNRSWAYDVELGAHHLVPLGVIAPGDSETEQIMDHMENIWFLQNGMGDYPAEKNEADFFNRGGFSKVQPYYTRNAEIYALRDDIKPFLRSYFNALAAQVSLENLSLWEHFHNIGAWNKTHETGWFLVQTRTLFITEHGEELWLAPFAPSQWFNDGSVIAIENAPTRFGPAGYRIVSSVSKGHIDASITVPGRSMPEAIVLRVRHPKDLPMKSVEINGTAHSDFDPSKAIVRLTKSIGTSKIRIVY
;
A
#
# COMPACT_ATOMS: atom_id res chain seq x y z
N MET A 1 -15.75 75.67 -49.84
CA MET A 1 -14.47 75.75 -50.57
C MET A 1 -13.31 75.45 -49.62
N LEU A 2 -12.58 74.36 -49.94
CA LEU A 2 -11.10 74.26 -49.98
C LEU A 2 -10.36 74.32 -48.62
N ALA A 3 -9.78 73.23 -48.07
CA ALA A 3 -8.68 72.34 -48.50
C ALA A 3 -7.26 72.79 -48.07
N PHE A 4 -6.47 71.79 -47.65
CA PHE A 4 -5.05 71.73 -47.20
C PHE A 4 -4.77 72.06 -45.72
N GLY A 5 -4.00 71.29 -44.92
CA GLY A 5 -3.22 70.07 -45.15
C GLY A 5 -1.86 70.09 -44.43
N TRP A 6 -1.63 69.12 -43.52
CA TRP A 6 -0.35 68.50 -43.07
C TRP A 6 0.67 69.28 -42.20
N LEU A 7 0.89 68.82 -40.95
CA LEU A 7 2.12 68.17 -40.43
C LEU A 7 1.99 67.85 -38.92
N ALA A 8 2.04 66.58 -38.51
CA ALA A 8 2.65 66.15 -37.25
C ALA A 8 2.90 64.63 -37.32
N LEU A 9 4.19 64.29 -37.27
CA LEU A 9 4.74 62.95 -37.45
C LEU A 9 4.45 62.03 -36.26
N VAL A 10 4.32 60.76 -36.60
CA VAL A 10 4.18 59.56 -35.78
C VAL A 10 5.38 59.35 -34.85
N CYS A 11 5.12 59.17 -33.56
CA CYS A 11 5.89 58.31 -32.65
C CYS A 11 4.88 57.42 -31.90
N GLY A 12 4.35 56.42 -32.59
CA GLY A 12 3.79 55.26 -31.92
C GLY A 12 4.95 54.43 -31.39
N ASN A 13 5.05 54.28 -30.07
CA ASN A 13 5.83 53.19 -29.50
C ASN A 13 5.15 51.89 -29.92
N ALA A 14 5.74 51.20 -30.91
CA ALA A 14 5.50 49.79 -31.11
C ALA A 14 6.07 49.07 -29.87
N LEU A 15 5.21 48.71 -28.92
CA LEU A 15 5.53 47.67 -27.95
C LEU A 15 5.67 46.38 -28.77
N GLY A 16 6.90 45.87 -28.90
CA GLY A 16 7.10 44.51 -29.39
C GLY A 16 6.32 43.51 -28.53
N PRO A 17 6.04 42.30 -29.03
CA PRO A 17 5.26 41.32 -28.28
C PRO A 17 5.93 41.06 -26.92
N SER A 18 5.19 41.26 -25.83
CA SER A 18 5.73 41.09 -24.48
C SER A 18 5.94 39.60 -24.20
N VAL A 19 7.18 39.25 -23.83
CA VAL A 19 7.58 37.90 -23.45
C VAL A 19 7.49 37.74 -21.94
N GLU A 20 6.91 36.64 -21.47
CA GLU A 20 6.76 36.27 -20.06
C GLU A 20 7.41 34.90 -19.81
N TYR A 21 8.29 34.77 -18.82
CA TYR A 21 8.81 33.45 -18.43
C TYR A 21 7.79 32.70 -17.59
N LEU A 22 7.59 31.41 -17.87
CA LEU A 22 6.68 30.58 -17.07
C LEU A 22 7.07 30.55 -15.60
N SER A 23 8.35 30.61 -15.25
CA SER A 23 8.79 30.66 -13.85
C SER A 23 8.38 31.94 -13.12
N ASP A 24 8.24 33.07 -13.82
CA ASP A 24 7.77 34.35 -13.24
C ASP A 24 6.25 34.38 -13.06
N VAL A 25 5.50 33.74 -13.98
CA VAL A 25 4.04 33.72 -13.96
C VAL A 25 3.47 32.38 -13.47
N GLN A 26 4.30 31.51 -12.89
CA GLN A 26 3.90 30.15 -12.49
C GLN A 26 2.70 30.16 -11.54
N ASN A 27 2.70 31.10 -10.58
CA ASN A 27 1.61 31.25 -9.61
C ASN A 27 0.29 31.71 -10.25
N GLU A 28 0.33 32.29 -11.45
CA GLU A 28 -0.83 32.82 -12.17
C GLU A 28 -1.36 31.82 -13.21
N ARG A 29 -0.46 31.12 -13.90
CA ARG A 29 -0.80 30.33 -15.10
C ARG A 29 -0.72 28.82 -14.91
N ILE A 30 0.10 28.31 -13.97
CA ILE A 30 0.16 26.87 -13.71
C ILE A 30 -1.01 26.48 -12.81
N VAL A 31 -1.92 25.69 -13.37
CA VAL A 31 -3.18 25.28 -12.74
C VAL A 31 -3.19 23.80 -12.33
N TYR A 32 -2.20 23.02 -12.78
CA TYR A 32 -1.99 21.63 -12.37
C TYR A 32 -0.52 21.27 -12.57
N GLN A 33 0.04 20.48 -11.65
CA GLN A 33 1.36 19.91 -11.80
C GLN A 33 1.48 18.57 -11.05
N THR A 34 2.19 17.62 -11.63
CA THR A 34 2.62 16.37 -11.00
C THR A 34 4.03 16.00 -11.45
N GLN A 35 4.72 15.21 -10.65
CA GLN A 35 6.05 14.68 -10.98
C GLN A 35 6.35 13.43 -10.17
N GLY A 36 7.21 12.57 -10.72
CA GLY A 36 7.55 11.28 -10.11
C GLY A 36 8.38 11.43 -8.83
N TRP A 37 9.15 12.50 -8.70
CA TRP A 37 9.99 12.75 -7.52
C TRP A 37 10.24 14.25 -7.29
N GLY A 38 10.43 14.64 -6.02
CA GLY A 38 10.79 16.00 -5.66
C GLY A 38 9.63 17.01 -5.76
N ALA A 39 9.95 18.30 -5.59
CA ALA A 39 9.06 19.42 -5.91
C ALA A 39 9.57 20.17 -7.14
N MET A 40 8.67 20.77 -7.91
CA MET A 40 9.04 21.57 -9.09
C MET A 40 9.99 22.72 -8.67
N GLY A 41 11.12 22.82 -9.35
CA GLY A 41 12.08 23.91 -9.19
C GLY A 41 11.65 25.12 -10.01
N ILE A 42 11.67 26.29 -9.38
CA ILE A 42 11.49 27.58 -10.07
C ILE A 42 12.88 28.19 -10.22
N ASP A 43 13.30 28.45 -11.46
CA ASP A 43 14.64 28.93 -11.81
C ASP A 43 15.79 28.06 -11.25
N THR A 44 15.46 26.80 -10.96
CA THR A 44 16.32 25.78 -10.38
C THR A 44 15.88 24.42 -10.91
N ALA A 45 16.77 23.43 -10.85
CA ALA A 45 16.41 22.04 -11.11
C ALA A 45 15.37 21.55 -10.08
N VAL A 46 14.77 20.38 -10.32
CA VAL A 46 13.84 19.74 -9.37
C VAL A 46 14.41 19.76 -7.94
N LYS A 47 13.57 20.19 -6.99
CA LYS A 47 13.94 20.34 -5.59
C LYS A 47 13.79 19.01 -4.85
N PRO A 48 14.84 18.50 -4.19
CA PRO A 48 14.73 17.34 -3.31
C PRO A 48 13.77 17.59 -2.13
N MET A 49 12.97 16.60 -1.76
CA MET A 49 12.10 16.67 -0.57
C MET A 49 12.84 16.39 0.74
N ASP A 50 14.10 15.99 0.69
CA ASP A 50 14.95 15.66 1.85
C ASP A 50 15.63 16.88 2.50
N GLY A 51 15.21 18.09 2.12
CA GLY A 51 15.71 19.35 2.68
C GLY A 51 17.01 19.87 2.06
N ARG A 52 17.60 19.16 1.09
CA ARG A 52 18.76 19.69 0.33
C ARG A 52 18.38 20.91 -0.51
N ASN A 53 19.35 21.82 -0.70
CA ASN A 53 19.18 22.97 -1.58
C ASN A 53 19.03 22.50 -3.05
N PRO A 54 18.11 23.11 -3.83
CA PRO A 54 17.96 22.78 -5.24
C PRO A 54 19.19 23.20 -6.05
N MET A 55 19.52 22.44 -7.09
CA MET A 55 20.64 22.73 -7.99
C MET A 55 20.26 23.83 -9.01
N PRO A 56 21.22 24.59 -9.56
CA PRO A 56 20.94 25.48 -10.69
C PRO A 56 20.52 24.68 -11.94
N LEU A 57 19.73 25.29 -12.82
CA LEU A 57 19.35 24.71 -14.11
C LEU A 57 20.58 24.56 -15.00
N LEU A 58 21.01 23.31 -15.22
CA LEU A 58 22.23 23.01 -15.97
C LEU A 58 21.97 21.86 -16.95
N ILE A 59 22.09 22.13 -18.26
CA ILE A 59 21.94 21.13 -19.32
C ILE A 59 23.26 21.06 -20.09
N LYS A 60 23.95 19.91 -20.02
CA LYS A 60 25.24 19.66 -20.70
C LYS A 60 26.23 20.83 -20.58
N GLY A 61 26.45 21.31 -19.36
CA GLY A 61 27.37 22.41 -19.06
C GLY A 61 26.87 23.82 -19.38
N VAL A 62 25.65 23.99 -19.92
CA VAL A 62 25.03 25.30 -20.15
C VAL A 62 24.09 25.63 -18.99
N SER A 63 24.36 26.74 -18.30
CA SER A 63 23.55 27.25 -17.19
C SER A 63 22.44 28.15 -17.70
N TYR A 64 21.25 28.01 -17.11
CA TYR A 64 20.09 28.84 -17.41
C TYR A 64 19.63 29.60 -16.17
N GLU A 65 19.28 30.87 -16.34
CA GLU A 65 18.77 31.71 -15.24
C GLU A 65 17.27 31.52 -15.03
N LYS A 66 16.53 31.17 -16.08
CA LYS A 66 15.08 31.03 -16.06
C LYS A 66 14.65 29.64 -16.49
N GLY A 67 13.59 29.13 -15.86
CA GLY A 67 12.95 27.89 -16.30
C GLY A 67 12.28 27.11 -15.17
N LEU A 68 11.79 25.92 -15.51
CA LEU A 68 11.15 25.00 -14.58
C LEU A 68 11.96 23.71 -14.49
N GLY A 69 12.43 23.36 -13.30
CA GLY A 69 13.04 22.08 -12.99
C GLY A 69 11.98 21.05 -12.57
N HIS A 70 11.97 19.89 -13.21
CA HIS A 70 10.89 18.92 -13.14
C HIS A 70 11.46 17.48 -13.06
N HIS A 71 10.60 16.48 -12.91
CA HIS A 71 11.04 15.09 -12.83
C HIS A 71 10.05 14.12 -13.47
N ALA A 72 10.55 13.12 -14.18
CA ALA A 72 9.72 12.13 -14.86
C ALA A 72 9.18 11.02 -13.91
N PRO A 73 8.07 10.36 -14.28
CA PRO A 73 7.05 10.90 -15.16
C PRO A 73 6.38 12.11 -14.49
N GLY A 74 6.00 13.13 -15.25
CA GLY A 74 5.37 14.32 -14.71
C GLY A 74 4.65 15.14 -15.76
N GLU A 75 3.79 16.04 -15.29
CA GLU A 75 2.98 16.90 -16.13
C GLU A 75 2.81 18.30 -15.51
N ILE A 76 2.75 19.34 -16.36
CA ILE A 76 2.45 20.72 -15.98
C ILE A 76 1.37 21.25 -16.94
N LEU A 77 0.29 21.79 -16.39
CA LEU A 77 -0.81 22.39 -17.15
C LEU A 77 -0.79 23.91 -16.98
N VAL A 78 -0.67 24.62 -18.10
CA VAL A 78 -0.61 26.07 -18.18
C VAL A 78 -1.90 26.61 -18.82
N GLU A 79 -2.61 27.47 -18.10
CA GLU A 79 -3.80 28.17 -18.60
C GLU A 79 -3.38 29.38 -19.45
N LEU A 80 -3.80 29.43 -20.71
CA LEU A 80 -3.41 30.46 -21.68
C LEU A 80 -4.51 31.50 -21.94
N ASN A 81 -5.77 31.11 -21.80
CA ASN A 81 -6.95 31.97 -22.04
C ASN A 81 -6.98 32.65 -23.42
N GLY A 82 -6.31 32.08 -24.43
CA GLY A 82 -6.17 32.69 -25.77
C GLY A 82 -5.33 33.97 -25.81
N GLU A 83 -4.55 34.26 -24.76
CA GLU A 83 -3.78 35.51 -24.64
C GLU A 83 -2.40 35.46 -25.32
N TYR A 84 -1.95 34.27 -25.72
CA TYR A 84 -0.59 34.02 -26.17
C TYR A 84 -0.56 33.53 -27.63
N ALA A 85 0.50 33.89 -28.36
CA ALA A 85 0.71 33.49 -29.76
C ALA A 85 1.73 32.36 -29.91
N ALA A 86 2.69 32.24 -28.98
CA ALA A 86 3.73 31.22 -29.05
C ALA A 86 4.29 30.84 -27.67
N PHE A 87 4.85 29.64 -27.60
CA PHE A 87 5.66 29.12 -26.51
C PHE A 87 7.02 28.67 -27.05
N ASP A 88 8.10 29.13 -26.42
CA ASP A 88 9.45 28.69 -26.71
C ASP A 88 10.10 28.11 -25.45
N VAL A 89 10.92 27.07 -25.59
CA VAL A 89 11.64 26.44 -24.47
C VAL A 89 12.89 25.68 -24.96
N GLU A 90 13.90 25.58 -24.10
CA GLU A 90 15.07 24.70 -24.24
C GLU A 90 14.87 23.47 -23.34
N ALA A 91 14.46 22.34 -23.92
CA ALA A 91 14.17 21.13 -23.16
C ALA A 91 15.42 20.24 -23.02
N GLY A 92 15.75 19.76 -21.82
CA GLY A 92 16.88 18.84 -21.64
C GLY A 92 17.02 18.26 -20.24
N VAL A 93 17.87 17.24 -20.11
CA VAL A 93 18.09 16.54 -18.84
C VAL A 93 19.07 17.32 -17.98
N GLN A 94 18.74 17.48 -16.70
CA GLN A 94 19.61 18.10 -15.70
C GLN A 94 20.92 17.32 -15.61
N GLN A 95 22.04 18.03 -15.61
CA GLN A 95 23.35 17.42 -15.42
C GLN A 95 23.50 16.91 -13.98
N GLN A 96 23.87 15.62 -13.86
CA GLN A 96 24.09 14.91 -12.61
C GLN A 96 25.32 13.98 -12.72
N ASP A 97 25.97 13.68 -11.60
CA ASP A 97 27.22 12.91 -11.56
C ASP A 97 27.07 11.47 -12.07
N SER A 98 25.88 10.87 -11.92
CA SER A 98 25.59 9.51 -12.40
C SER A 98 25.40 9.42 -13.92
N GLY A 99 24.99 10.52 -14.56
CA GLY A 99 24.63 10.56 -15.99
C GLY A 99 23.47 9.64 -16.40
N ALA A 100 22.75 9.03 -15.45
CA ALA A 100 21.85 7.90 -15.70
C ALA A 100 20.46 8.28 -16.24
N GLY A 101 20.02 9.53 -16.08
CA GLY A 101 18.67 9.97 -16.42
C GLY A 101 18.30 9.86 -17.91
N SER A 102 17.04 9.55 -18.16
CA SER A 102 16.47 9.08 -19.41
C SER A 102 15.01 9.54 -19.52
N VAL A 103 14.71 10.55 -20.35
CA VAL A 103 13.37 11.16 -20.39
C VAL A 103 12.88 11.42 -21.80
N ILE A 104 11.55 11.57 -21.97
CA ILE A 104 10.93 12.09 -23.20
C ILE A 104 10.09 13.31 -22.85
N PHE A 105 10.37 14.44 -23.51
CA PHE A 105 9.61 15.69 -23.41
C PHE A 105 8.51 15.73 -24.48
N GLN A 106 7.30 16.09 -24.09
CA GLN A 106 6.15 16.25 -24.98
C GLN A 106 5.41 17.54 -24.68
N LEU A 107 4.89 18.21 -25.72
CA LEU A 107 4.04 19.39 -25.60
C LEU A 107 2.70 19.15 -26.27
N PHE A 108 1.61 19.53 -25.59
CA PHE A 108 0.25 19.48 -26.13
C PHE A 108 -0.39 20.86 -26.07
N VAL A 109 -1.09 21.25 -27.14
CA VAL A 109 -1.87 22.48 -27.20
C VAL A 109 -3.32 22.07 -27.44
N ASP A 110 -4.20 22.43 -26.51
CA ASP A 110 -5.60 21.99 -26.52
C ASP A 110 -5.76 20.49 -26.78
N ASP A 111 -4.99 19.68 -26.03
CA ASP A 111 -4.98 18.22 -26.06
C ASP A 111 -4.36 17.57 -27.32
N GLU A 112 -3.93 18.37 -28.30
CA GLU A 112 -3.22 17.89 -29.48
C GLU A 112 -1.70 17.90 -29.26
N LYS A 113 -1.03 16.75 -29.46
CA LYS A 113 0.44 16.68 -29.36
C LYS A 113 1.08 17.49 -30.47
N ARG A 114 1.86 18.52 -30.10
CA ARG A 114 2.58 19.40 -31.03
C ARG A 114 4.09 19.14 -31.04
N PHE A 115 4.63 18.50 -30.01
CA PHE A 115 6.06 18.17 -29.92
C PHE A 115 6.31 16.85 -29.18
N ASP A 116 7.38 16.16 -29.59
CA ASP A 116 7.93 14.97 -28.94
C ASP A 116 9.46 14.98 -29.13
N SER A 117 10.23 14.86 -28.04
CA SER A 117 11.68 14.91 -28.13
C SER A 117 12.31 13.62 -28.65
N GLY A 118 11.63 12.47 -28.50
CA GLY A 118 12.28 11.17 -28.35
C GLY A 118 13.05 11.06 -27.02
N ILE A 119 13.75 9.95 -26.80
CA ILE A 119 14.56 9.76 -25.58
C ILE A 119 15.72 10.77 -25.57
N MET A 120 15.86 11.50 -24.47
CA MET A 120 16.96 12.40 -24.16
C MET A 120 17.69 11.93 -22.90
N ARG A 121 19.01 12.10 -22.86
CA ARG A 121 19.89 11.71 -21.74
C ARG A 121 20.68 12.89 -21.20
N GLY A 122 21.28 12.73 -20.02
CA GLY A 122 22.16 13.74 -19.40
C GLY A 122 23.34 14.21 -20.26
N SER A 123 23.73 13.43 -21.29
CA SER A 123 24.79 13.77 -22.25
C SER A 123 24.34 14.61 -23.44
N ASP A 124 23.03 14.79 -23.64
CA ASP A 124 22.48 15.49 -24.80
C ASP A 124 22.43 17.00 -24.56
N ALA A 125 22.59 17.77 -25.63
CA ALA A 125 22.41 19.22 -25.54
C ALA A 125 20.92 19.55 -25.37
N ALA A 126 20.61 20.72 -24.84
CA ALA A 126 19.23 21.21 -24.80
C ALA A 126 18.64 21.25 -26.23
N LYS A 127 17.37 20.85 -26.34
CA LYS A 127 16.63 20.83 -27.59
C LYS A 127 15.71 22.05 -27.63
N PRO A 128 15.94 23.02 -28.53
CA PRO A 128 15.06 24.16 -28.67
C PRO A 128 13.72 23.74 -29.27
N VAL A 129 12.64 24.26 -28.70
CA VAL A 129 11.26 23.96 -29.11
C VAL A 129 10.48 25.25 -29.27
N HIS A 130 9.72 25.34 -30.35
CA HIS A 130 8.78 26.43 -30.62
C HIS A 130 7.41 25.84 -30.97
N VAL A 131 6.36 26.32 -30.31
CA VAL A 131 4.97 25.90 -30.53
C VAL A 131 4.07 27.12 -30.65
N SER A 132 3.23 27.17 -31.69
CA SER A 132 2.19 28.21 -31.82
C SER A 132 1.07 27.98 -30.81
N LEU A 133 0.62 29.06 -30.17
CA LEU A 133 -0.45 29.10 -29.17
C LEU A 133 -1.65 29.95 -29.61
N GLU A 134 -1.72 30.36 -30.88
CA GLU A 134 -2.78 31.27 -31.35
C GLU A 134 -4.19 30.77 -31.02
N GLY A 135 -4.89 31.52 -30.17
CA GLY A 135 -6.24 31.20 -29.73
C GLY A 135 -6.37 29.94 -28.88
N ALA A 136 -5.25 29.42 -28.34
CA ALA A 136 -5.23 28.23 -27.50
C ALA A 136 -5.67 28.54 -26.06
N ASP A 137 -6.39 27.60 -25.45
CA ASP A 137 -6.84 27.74 -24.06
C ASP A 137 -5.82 27.18 -23.06
N ILE A 138 -5.14 26.07 -23.43
CA ILE A 138 -4.29 25.31 -22.52
C ILE A 138 -3.01 24.83 -23.24
N LEU A 139 -1.87 24.91 -22.54
CA LEU A 139 -0.60 24.28 -22.89
C LEU A 139 -0.25 23.23 -21.83
N ARG A 140 0.17 22.04 -22.27
CA ARG A 140 0.53 20.91 -21.41
C ARG A 140 1.98 20.52 -21.66
N LEU A 141 2.80 20.55 -20.62
CA LEU A 141 4.20 20.11 -20.64
C LEU A 141 4.26 18.74 -19.98
N VAL A 142 4.72 17.71 -20.70
CA VAL A 142 4.77 16.33 -20.19
C VAL A 142 6.19 15.80 -20.30
N VAL A 143 6.63 15.10 -19.26
CA VAL A 143 7.89 14.36 -19.23
C VAL A 143 7.59 12.91 -18.87
N THR A 144 8.05 11.94 -19.67
CA THR A 144 7.94 10.50 -19.36
C THR A 144 9.31 9.92 -19.02
N ASP A 145 9.35 8.83 -18.26
CA ASP A 145 10.55 8.11 -17.78
C ASP A 145 11.19 7.19 -18.83
N ALA A 146 10.87 7.39 -20.11
CA ALA A 146 11.37 6.63 -21.26
C ALA A 146 11.26 5.08 -21.16
N GLY A 147 10.50 4.54 -20.20
CA GLY A 147 10.29 3.12 -19.98
C GLY A 147 11.41 2.39 -19.21
N ASP A 148 12.44 3.08 -18.71
CA ASP A 148 13.51 2.49 -17.87
C ASP A 148 13.42 2.86 -16.38
N GLY A 149 12.31 3.48 -15.98
CA GLY A 149 12.01 3.87 -14.61
C GLY A 149 12.64 5.20 -14.22
N ILE A 150 12.23 5.77 -13.09
CA ILE A 150 12.37 7.21 -12.81
C ILE A 150 13.79 7.66 -12.38
N THR A 151 14.78 6.77 -12.38
CA THR A 151 16.04 7.04 -11.66
C THR A 151 16.84 8.14 -12.33
N CYS A 152 17.10 9.24 -11.60
CA CYS A 152 17.85 10.40 -12.09
C CYS A 152 17.17 11.15 -13.26
N ASP A 153 15.85 11.00 -13.44
CA ASP A 153 15.07 11.65 -14.50
C ASP A 153 14.72 13.10 -14.21
N CYS A 154 15.72 13.87 -13.79
CA CYS A 154 15.61 15.30 -13.56
C CYS A 154 15.54 16.02 -14.91
N ALA A 155 14.38 16.57 -15.25
CA ALA A 155 14.09 17.19 -16.54
C ALA A 155 13.94 18.70 -16.41
N ASN A 156 14.55 19.47 -17.30
CA ASN A 156 14.51 20.94 -17.27
C ASN A 156 13.78 21.49 -18.49
N TRP A 157 12.78 22.34 -18.24
CA TRP A 157 12.17 23.23 -19.22
C TRP A 157 12.85 24.60 -19.10
N ALA A 158 14.05 24.73 -19.65
CA ALA A 158 14.89 25.92 -19.51
C ALA A 158 14.45 27.04 -20.45
N ASP A 159 14.56 28.30 -20.02
CA ASP A 159 14.10 29.49 -20.75
C ASP A 159 12.65 29.39 -21.29
N ALA A 160 11.79 28.65 -20.58
CA ALA A 160 10.39 28.45 -20.95
C ALA A 160 9.63 29.79 -20.95
N ARG A 161 9.27 30.28 -22.14
CA ARG A 161 8.72 31.62 -22.35
C ARG A 161 7.44 31.61 -23.19
N LEU A 162 6.50 32.46 -22.81
CA LEU A 162 5.26 32.73 -23.51
C LEU A 162 5.33 34.09 -24.20
N THR A 163 4.88 34.18 -25.44
CA THR A 163 4.82 35.43 -26.22
C THR A 163 3.36 35.86 -26.35
N ARG A 164 3.01 37.08 -25.91
CA ARG A 164 1.62 37.59 -26.02
C ARG A 164 1.20 37.79 -27.48
N ALA A 165 -0.09 37.56 -27.75
CA ALA A 165 -0.68 37.84 -29.05
C ALA A 165 -0.90 39.35 -29.27
N GLU A 166 -0.60 39.85 -30.48
CA GLU A 166 -0.80 41.27 -30.84
C GLU A 166 -2.28 41.66 -30.94
N THR A 167 -3.15 40.68 -31.26
CA THR A 167 -4.61 40.80 -31.19
C THR A 167 -5.17 39.56 -30.53
N ALA A 168 -5.79 39.71 -29.34
CA ALA A 168 -6.48 38.62 -28.68
C ALA A 168 -7.73 38.25 -29.51
N THR A 169 -7.61 37.26 -30.40
CA THR A 169 -8.73 36.64 -31.09
C THR A 169 -9.49 35.77 -30.10
N ARG A 170 -10.27 36.42 -29.23
CA ARG A 170 -11.17 35.73 -28.30
C ARG A 170 -12.18 34.92 -29.11
N LYS A 171 -11.95 33.62 -29.30
CA LYS A 171 -13.06 32.69 -29.59
C LYS A 171 -14.13 32.95 -28.52
N PRO A 172 -15.43 33.06 -28.87
CA PRO A 172 -16.48 33.37 -27.92
C PRO A 172 -16.36 32.42 -26.72
N SER A 173 -15.98 33.01 -25.58
CA SER A 173 -15.41 32.29 -24.44
C SER A 173 -16.43 31.31 -23.89
N SER A 174 -16.00 30.06 -23.77
CA SER A 174 -16.70 29.02 -23.05
C SER A 174 -17.14 29.55 -21.67
N THR A 175 -18.39 29.29 -21.31
CA THR A 175 -18.94 29.73 -20.02
C THR A 175 -18.20 28.98 -18.90
N PRO A 176 -17.70 29.67 -17.86
CA PRO A 176 -17.10 29.01 -16.71
C PRO A 176 -18.08 28.04 -16.05
N LEU A 177 -17.55 26.92 -15.54
CA LEU A 177 -18.32 25.92 -14.79
C LEU A 177 -18.67 26.46 -13.39
N ASP A 178 -19.95 26.68 -13.11
CA ASP A 178 -20.44 26.90 -11.74
C ASP A 178 -20.65 25.56 -11.05
N ILE A 179 -19.90 25.33 -9.98
CA ILE A 179 -19.90 24.08 -9.22
C ILE A 179 -20.71 24.18 -7.91
N ALA A 180 -21.22 25.37 -7.56
CA ALA A 180 -22.03 25.55 -6.37
C ALA A 180 -23.27 24.65 -6.30
N PRO A 181 -24.01 24.37 -7.40
CA PRO A 181 -25.18 23.48 -7.37
C PRO A 181 -24.88 22.03 -6.94
N PHE A 182 -23.61 21.64 -6.99
CA PHE A 182 -23.12 20.29 -6.67
C PHE A 182 -22.44 20.22 -5.29
N GLY A 183 -22.39 21.35 -4.58
CA GLY A 183 -21.92 21.46 -3.21
C GLY A 183 -23.06 21.54 -2.22
N ARG A 184 -22.76 21.22 -0.97
CA ARG A 184 -23.65 21.42 0.16
C ARG A 184 -23.49 22.85 0.68
N VAL A 185 -24.60 23.58 0.82
CA VAL A 185 -24.61 24.88 1.52
C VAL A 185 -24.54 24.60 3.02
N ALA A 186 -23.59 25.23 3.70
CA ALA A 186 -23.35 25.00 5.12
C ALA A 186 -22.86 26.27 5.83
N THR A 187 -22.86 26.21 7.15
CA THR A 187 -22.32 27.23 8.05
C THR A 187 -21.33 26.59 9.02
N TRP A 188 -20.38 27.38 9.50
CA TRP A 188 -19.35 27.00 10.46
C TRP A 188 -19.24 28.09 11.51
N ASP A 189 -18.81 27.72 12.71
CA ASP A 189 -18.42 28.70 13.73
C ASP A 189 -17.31 29.61 13.15
N PRO A 190 -17.56 30.93 12.99
CA PRO A 190 -16.61 31.87 12.42
C PRO A 190 -15.41 32.14 13.34
N ALA A 191 -15.49 31.80 14.64
CA ALA A 191 -14.38 31.89 15.58
C ALA A 191 -13.46 30.65 15.51
N ARG A 192 -13.99 29.51 15.06
CA ARG A 192 -13.19 28.29 14.87
C ARG A 192 -12.43 28.35 13.54
N MET A 193 -11.10 28.33 13.65
CA MET A 193 -10.19 28.35 12.49
C MET A 193 -9.54 26.99 12.26
N ASP A 194 -9.40 26.16 13.28
CA ASP A 194 -8.80 24.82 13.27
C ASP A 194 -9.79 23.70 12.92
N GLY A 195 -9.25 22.61 12.35
CA GLY A 195 -9.97 21.37 12.09
C GLY A 195 -10.14 20.48 13.31
N ALA A 196 -10.22 19.17 13.07
CA ALA A 196 -10.24 18.15 14.10
C ALA A 196 -8.97 18.24 14.96
N ARG A 197 -9.15 18.20 16.27
CA ARG A 197 -8.07 18.38 17.25
C ARG A 197 -7.35 17.08 17.58
N SER A 198 -7.85 15.95 17.10
CA SER A 198 -7.18 14.65 17.21
C SER A 198 -6.01 14.53 16.26
N THR A 199 -4.95 13.90 16.74
CA THR A 199 -3.88 13.35 15.89
C THR A 199 -4.22 11.93 15.41
N ARG A 200 -3.36 11.34 14.57
CA ARG A 200 -3.50 9.95 14.07
C ARG A 200 -3.54 8.86 15.16
N ILE A 201 -3.21 9.19 16.41
CA ILE A 201 -3.11 8.25 17.54
C ILE A 201 -4.06 8.58 18.70
N GLN A 202 -4.91 9.60 18.55
CA GLN A 202 -5.88 10.01 19.56
C GLN A 202 -7.29 9.70 19.09
N GLU A 203 -8.17 9.39 20.04
CA GLU A 203 -9.59 9.24 19.76
C GLU A 203 -10.18 10.51 19.12
N PHE A 204 -10.99 10.33 18.09
CA PHE A 204 -11.62 11.42 17.34
C PHE A 204 -12.75 12.08 18.16
N PRO A 205 -12.70 13.38 18.50
CA PRO A 205 -13.74 14.02 19.31
C PRO A 205 -15.10 14.01 18.61
N ALA A 206 -16.19 13.81 19.36
CA ALA A 206 -17.53 13.71 18.76
C ALA A 206 -17.97 15.04 18.13
N GLU A 207 -17.59 16.16 18.74
CA GLU A 207 -17.80 17.53 18.27
C GLU A 207 -17.01 17.88 17.01
N ASP A 208 -16.01 17.08 16.65
CA ASP A 208 -15.15 17.31 15.48
C ASP A 208 -15.60 16.49 14.26
N VAL A 209 -16.51 15.52 14.44
CA VAL A 209 -17.00 14.65 13.34
C VAL A 209 -17.68 15.49 12.26
N TYR A 210 -18.47 16.47 12.69
CA TYR A 210 -19.16 17.43 11.84
C TYR A 210 -18.79 18.83 12.28
N LEU A 211 -17.84 19.46 11.56
CA LEU A 211 -17.45 20.84 11.80
C LEU A 211 -18.44 21.83 11.21
N GLU A 212 -19.27 21.36 10.28
CA GLU A 212 -20.28 22.12 9.56
C GLU A 212 -21.71 21.82 10.02
N THR A 213 -22.58 22.81 9.87
CA THR A 213 -24.04 22.64 9.93
C THR A 213 -24.65 22.93 8.55
N PRO A 214 -25.36 21.99 7.92
CA PRO A 214 -26.06 22.22 6.66
C PRO A 214 -27.09 23.34 6.79
N VAL A 215 -27.15 24.20 5.77
CA VAL A 215 -28.14 25.29 5.67
C VAL A 215 -29.09 24.95 4.53
N LYS A 216 -30.38 24.82 4.83
CA LYS A 216 -31.42 24.57 3.83
C LYS A 216 -32.07 25.91 3.45
N PRO A 217 -32.41 26.14 2.17
CA PRO A 217 -33.13 27.34 1.79
C PRO A 217 -34.58 27.26 2.28
N ASP A 218 -35.18 28.41 2.55
CA ASP A 218 -36.64 28.55 2.64
C ASP A 218 -37.24 28.70 1.22
N LYS A 219 -38.49 29.16 1.11
CA LYS A 219 -39.14 29.34 -0.20
C LYS A 219 -38.55 30.48 -1.04
N GLU A 220 -37.88 31.45 -0.41
CA GLU A 220 -37.41 32.69 -1.00
C GLU A 220 -35.87 32.77 -1.09
N GLY A 221 -35.13 31.99 -0.30
CA GLY A 221 -33.67 31.88 -0.38
C GLY A 221 -33.04 31.28 0.88
N TYR A 222 -31.74 31.50 1.06
CA TYR A 222 -30.99 31.11 2.26
C TYR A 222 -30.90 32.30 3.22
N ALA A 223 -31.31 32.09 4.47
CA ALA A 223 -30.96 32.99 5.56
C ALA A 223 -29.52 32.73 6.01
N VAL A 224 -28.74 33.78 6.28
CA VAL A 224 -27.37 33.64 6.80
C VAL A 224 -27.44 33.29 8.30
N PRO A 225 -26.93 32.13 8.74
CA PRO A 225 -26.85 31.80 10.16
C PRO A 225 -25.91 32.75 10.90
N ILE A 226 -26.35 33.22 12.07
CA ILE A 226 -25.59 34.09 12.97
C ILE A 226 -25.09 33.24 14.15
N HIS A 227 -23.82 33.42 14.51
CA HIS A 227 -23.14 32.67 15.57
C HIS A 227 -22.98 33.48 16.85
N ASP A 228 -22.44 32.86 17.90
CA ASP A 228 -22.34 33.43 19.25
C ASP A 228 -21.52 34.73 19.33
N ASP A 229 -20.64 34.98 18.37
CA ASP A 229 -19.85 36.21 18.26
C ASP A 229 -20.51 37.31 17.39
N ASP A 230 -21.82 37.16 17.16
CA ASP A 230 -22.68 38.01 16.33
C ASP A 230 -22.32 38.07 14.84
N ARG A 231 -21.31 37.33 14.36
CA ARG A 231 -20.97 37.25 12.94
C ARG A 231 -21.84 36.20 12.23
N GLY A 232 -22.21 36.51 10.99
CA GLY A 232 -22.84 35.57 10.08
C GLY A 232 -21.81 34.72 9.33
N CYS A 233 -22.15 33.45 9.09
CA CYS A 233 -21.34 32.57 8.26
C CYS A 233 -22.21 31.74 7.33
N ILE A 234 -21.87 31.70 6.04
CA ILE A 234 -22.48 30.80 5.06
C ILE A 234 -21.46 30.45 3.98
N GLY A 235 -21.52 29.24 3.42
CA GLY A 235 -20.58 28.81 2.40
C GLY A 235 -20.95 27.50 1.73
N LEU A 236 -19.97 26.92 1.04
CA LEU A 236 -20.12 25.71 0.23
C LEU A 236 -19.08 24.66 0.65
N GLN A 237 -19.49 23.40 0.66
CA GLN A 237 -18.61 22.23 0.84
C GLN A 237 -18.89 21.18 -0.23
N TRP A 238 -17.83 20.62 -0.80
CA TRP A 238 -17.86 19.54 -1.78
C TRP A 238 -17.21 18.27 -1.24
N ALA A 239 -17.43 17.14 -1.91
CA ALA A 239 -16.68 15.91 -1.64
C ALA A 239 -15.25 16.00 -2.22
N GLU A 240 -15.12 16.60 -3.41
CA GLU A 240 -13.86 16.79 -4.13
C GLU A 240 -13.33 18.22 -3.98
N ALA A 241 -12.01 18.36 -3.92
CA ALA A 241 -11.34 19.66 -3.88
C ALA A 241 -11.55 20.43 -5.19
N ARG A 242 -11.96 21.71 -5.10
CA ARG A 242 -12.31 22.56 -6.24
C ARG A 242 -11.29 23.69 -6.42
N LEU A 243 -10.71 23.77 -7.62
CA LEU A 243 -9.83 24.88 -8.00
C LEU A 243 -10.69 26.05 -8.49
N LEU A 244 -11.07 26.91 -7.53
CA LEU A 244 -12.00 28.01 -7.75
C LEU A 244 -11.33 29.22 -8.42
N LYS A 245 -12.09 29.88 -9.30
CA LYS A 245 -11.75 31.13 -9.97
C LYS A 245 -12.41 32.33 -9.30
N ASN A 246 -13.69 32.20 -8.93
CA ASN A 246 -14.40 33.19 -8.12
C ASN A 246 -15.57 32.54 -7.37
N VAL A 247 -16.10 33.27 -6.39
CA VAL A 247 -17.34 32.94 -5.69
C VAL A 247 -18.26 34.16 -5.66
N SER A 248 -19.57 33.93 -5.69
CA SER A 248 -20.55 35.01 -5.58
C SER A 248 -21.78 34.63 -4.75
N ILE A 249 -22.43 35.66 -4.22
CA ILE A 249 -23.72 35.61 -3.53
C ILE A 249 -24.68 36.52 -4.27
N VAL A 250 -25.84 36.00 -4.66
CA VAL A 250 -26.95 36.75 -5.25
C VAL A 250 -28.02 36.94 -4.18
N PHE A 251 -28.44 38.18 -3.95
CA PHE A 251 -29.48 38.51 -2.98
C PHE A 251 -30.86 38.60 -3.64
N THR A 252 -31.92 38.38 -2.85
CA THR A 252 -33.30 38.55 -3.30
C THR A 252 -33.70 40.00 -3.53
N SER A 253 -32.95 40.96 -2.98
CA SER A 253 -33.15 42.40 -3.21
C SER A 253 -32.62 42.85 -4.58
N GLU A 254 -33.24 43.88 -5.17
CA GLU A 254 -32.78 44.43 -6.47
C GLU A 254 -31.35 44.96 -6.45
N ASN A 255 -30.87 45.41 -5.29
CA ASN A 255 -29.50 45.85 -5.09
C ASN A 255 -28.90 45.09 -3.90
N ALA A 256 -27.65 44.63 -4.06
CA ALA A 256 -26.93 44.00 -2.98
C ALA A 256 -26.59 45.03 -1.88
N PRO A 257 -26.59 44.62 -0.60
CA PRO A 257 -26.08 45.46 0.49
C PRO A 257 -24.61 45.86 0.28
N VAL A 258 -24.12 46.85 1.01
CA VAL A 258 -22.68 47.19 0.98
C VAL A 258 -21.91 46.09 1.71
N PRO A 259 -20.85 45.50 1.13
CA PRO A 259 -20.13 44.38 1.76
C PRO A 259 -19.49 44.68 3.13
N GLY A 260 -19.09 45.93 3.39
CA GLY A 260 -18.39 46.29 4.64
C GLY A 260 -17.11 45.47 4.83
N ASP A 261 -16.88 45.01 6.07
CA ASP A 261 -15.74 44.16 6.43
C ASP A 261 -15.97 42.66 6.15
N THR A 262 -16.89 42.34 5.23
CA THR A 262 -17.13 40.95 4.81
C THR A 262 -15.89 40.36 4.15
N THR A 263 -15.52 39.15 4.57
CA THR A 263 -14.36 38.42 4.04
C THR A 263 -14.75 37.04 3.54
N VAL A 264 -13.93 36.48 2.65
CA VAL A 264 -14.05 35.11 2.19
C VAL A 264 -12.86 34.31 2.72
N GLN A 265 -13.12 33.11 3.24
CA GLN A 265 -12.11 32.21 3.75
C GLN A 265 -12.19 30.86 3.03
N PHE A 266 -11.03 30.28 2.72
CA PHE A 266 -10.91 28.94 2.15
C PHE A 266 -10.32 27.96 3.17
N TRP A 267 -10.53 26.67 2.94
CA TRP A 267 -9.90 25.63 3.74
C TRP A 267 -8.56 25.21 3.15
N ALA A 268 -7.51 25.30 3.96
CA ALA A 268 -6.17 24.83 3.65
C ALA A 268 -5.87 23.58 4.50
N GLY A 269 -5.88 22.40 3.89
CA GLY A 269 -5.75 21.15 4.64
C GLY A 269 -5.62 19.90 3.79
N GLU A 270 -5.26 18.79 4.44
CA GLU A 270 -5.19 17.44 3.85
C GLU A 270 -6.56 16.79 3.74
N SER A 271 -7.59 17.25 4.45
CA SER A 271 -8.95 16.70 4.33
C SER A 271 -9.98 17.69 4.86
N PRO A 272 -11.30 17.45 4.69
CA PRO A 272 -12.33 18.30 5.28
C PRO A 272 -12.24 18.44 6.81
N TRP A 273 -11.55 17.52 7.49
CA TRP A 273 -11.33 17.49 8.93
C TRP A 273 -9.93 18.00 9.33
N GLN A 274 -8.90 17.80 8.51
CA GLN A 274 -7.52 18.20 8.83
C GLN A 274 -7.13 19.43 8.04
N GLY A 275 -6.94 20.55 8.73
CA GLY A 275 -6.55 21.80 8.11
C GLY A 275 -6.93 23.00 8.95
N GLU A 276 -6.83 24.17 8.32
CA GLU A 276 -7.22 25.44 8.91
C GLU A 276 -7.94 26.33 7.89
N TRP A 277 -8.81 27.20 8.39
CA TRP A 277 -9.40 28.28 7.59
C TRP A 277 -8.38 29.38 7.38
N LYS A 278 -8.26 29.87 6.14
CA LYS A 278 -7.41 31.01 5.79
C LYS A 278 -8.20 32.08 5.05
N PRO A 279 -7.99 33.38 5.34
CA PRO A 279 -8.61 34.45 4.58
C PRO A 279 -8.05 34.52 3.16
N LEU A 280 -8.91 34.83 2.20
CA LEU A 280 -8.49 35.19 0.85
C LEU A 280 -8.15 36.67 0.77
N ALA A 281 -6.98 36.98 0.23
CA ALA A 281 -6.57 38.34 -0.11
C ALA A 281 -7.32 38.81 -1.37
N GLY A 282 -8.12 39.86 -1.22
CA GLY A 282 -8.94 40.46 -2.27
C GLY A 282 -10.08 41.31 -1.68
N GLU A 283 -10.90 41.89 -2.54
CA GLU A 283 -12.05 42.71 -2.14
C GLU A 283 -13.35 42.06 -2.62
N VAL A 284 -14.41 42.14 -1.80
CA VAL A 284 -15.77 41.76 -2.21
C VAL A 284 -16.35 42.89 -3.04
N ARG A 285 -16.54 42.63 -4.34
CA ARG A 285 -17.11 43.60 -5.28
C ARG A 285 -18.63 43.51 -5.27
N ARG A 286 -19.29 44.66 -5.33
CA ARG A 286 -20.74 44.77 -5.46
C ARG A 286 -21.11 45.09 -6.90
N GLU A 287 -21.87 44.21 -7.56
CA GLU A 287 -22.37 44.42 -8.92
C GLU A 287 -23.87 44.11 -8.95
N GLY A 288 -24.74 45.10 -9.16
CA GLY A 288 -26.20 44.89 -9.15
C GLY A 288 -26.71 44.27 -7.83
N ASN A 289 -27.37 43.12 -7.91
CA ASN A 289 -27.87 42.35 -6.77
C ASN A 289 -26.91 41.29 -6.22
N GLN A 290 -25.62 41.31 -6.61
CA GLN A 290 -24.64 40.30 -6.19
C GLN A 290 -23.39 40.88 -5.52
N TRP A 291 -22.80 40.05 -4.65
CA TRP A 291 -21.43 40.14 -4.18
C TRP A 291 -20.57 39.15 -4.95
N ILE A 292 -19.37 39.56 -5.37
CA ILE A 292 -18.42 38.74 -6.13
C ILE A 292 -17.04 38.86 -5.50
N PHE A 293 -16.35 37.74 -5.35
CA PHE A 293 -14.95 37.69 -4.92
C PHE A 293 -14.14 36.88 -5.92
N ASP A 294 -13.16 37.52 -6.57
CA ASP A 294 -12.24 36.85 -7.51
C ASP A 294 -11.01 36.29 -6.80
N ILE A 295 -10.69 35.04 -7.07
CA ILE A 295 -9.56 34.34 -6.46
C ILE A 295 -8.34 34.50 -7.36
N ASN A 296 -7.50 35.48 -7.02
CA ASN A 296 -6.21 35.67 -7.67
C ASN A 296 -5.14 34.82 -6.99
N LEU A 297 -4.68 33.76 -7.66
CA LEU A 297 -3.66 32.83 -7.15
C LEU A 297 -2.27 33.48 -6.96
N LYS A 298 -2.01 34.64 -7.57
CA LYS A 298 -0.78 35.43 -7.34
C LYS A 298 -0.74 36.01 -5.93
N HIS A 299 -1.89 36.49 -5.47
CA HIS A 299 -2.03 37.16 -4.16
C HIS A 299 -2.39 36.17 -3.05
N ASN A 300 -2.75 34.93 -3.40
CA ASN A 300 -3.18 33.87 -2.50
C ASN A 300 -2.29 32.64 -2.66
N LEU A 301 -1.01 32.77 -2.32
CA LEU A 301 0.00 31.71 -2.50
C LEU A 301 -0.31 30.45 -1.69
N ASP A 302 -1.03 30.59 -0.58
CA ASP A 302 -1.46 29.49 0.29
C ASP A 302 -2.70 28.74 -0.26
N PHE A 303 -3.33 29.23 -1.34
CA PHE A 303 -4.46 28.53 -1.95
C PHE A 303 -3.98 27.24 -2.63
N PRO A 304 -4.50 26.06 -2.28
CA PRO A 304 -3.94 24.81 -2.78
C PRO A 304 -4.17 24.69 -4.29
N ARG A 305 -3.13 24.26 -5.02
CA ARG A 305 -3.21 24.09 -6.49
C ARG A 305 -4.16 22.98 -6.90
N MET A 306 -4.41 22.02 -6.02
CA MET A 306 -5.44 20.98 -6.19
C MET A 306 -6.85 21.46 -5.85
N GLY A 307 -7.00 22.69 -5.33
CA GLY A 307 -8.28 23.26 -4.91
C GLY A 307 -8.57 23.11 -3.43
N THR A 308 -9.79 23.47 -3.03
CA THR A 308 -10.27 23.39 -1.64
C THR A 308 -11.60 22.65 -1.58
N GLU A 309 -11.83 21.83 -0.54
CA GLU A 309 -13.13 21.15 -0.36
C GLU A 309 -14.21 22.06 0.22
N LYS A 310 -13.86 23.22 0.83
CA LYS A 310 -14.85 24.13 1.42
C LYS A 310 -14.40 25.59 1.44
N ILE A 311 -15.37 26.49 1.27
CA ILE A 311 -15.20 27.95 1.25
C ILE A 311 -16.35 28.61 2.03
N ARG A 312 -16.06 29.67 2.79
CA ARG A 312 -17.07 30.38 3.60
C ARG A 312 -16.96 31.89 3.51
N TRP A 313 -18.10 32.55 3.59
CA TRP A 313 -18.25 33.99 3.77
C TRP A 313 -18.39 34.29 5.26
N ILE A 314 -17.64 35.27 5.75
CA ILE A 314 -17.73 35.79 7.12
C ILE A 314 -18.29 37.20 7.05
N ILE A 315 -19.45 37.41 7.65
CA ILE A 315 -20.28 38.61 7.47
C ILE A 315 -20.53 39.24 8.84
N PRO A 316 -19.82 40.33 9.21
CA PRO A 316 -20.00 40.97 10.52
C PRO A 316 -21.41 41.50 10.78
N GLU A 317 -22.07 42.09 9.78
CA GLU A 317 -23.42 42.69 9.91
C GLU A 317 -24.52 41.82 9.26
N ALA A 318 -24.58 40.53 9.60
CA ALA A 318 -25.48 39.60 8.91
C ALA A 318 -26.98 39.76 9.24
N ARG A 319 -27.33 40.36 10.39
CA ARG A 319 -28.72 40.53 10.87
C ARG A 319 -29.60 41.38 9.93
N SER A 320 -28.98 42.28 9.16
CA SER A 320 -29.67 43.20 8.25
C SER A 320 -29.66 42.75 6.79
N LEU A 321 -29.07 41.58 6.49
CA LEU A 321 -28.98 41.09 5.11
C LEU A 321 -30.33 40.54 4.61
N PRO A 322 -30.71 40.85 3.35
CA PRO A 322 -31.74 40.12 2.62
C PRO A 322 -31.37 38.63 2.49
N LEU A 323 -32.37 37.80 2.16
CA LEU A 323 -32.14 36.40 1.85
C LEU A 323 -31.20 36.26 0.63
N ILE A 324 -30.35 35.23 0.68
CA ILE A 324 -29.49 34.85 -0.42
C ILE A 324 -30.31 33.99 -1.39
N GLN A 325 -30.55 34.49 -2.58
CA GLN A 325 -31.24 33.73 -3.63
C GLN A 325 -30.38 32.58 -4.15
N GLN A 326 -29.07 32.81 -4.34
CA GLN A 326 -28.15 31.84 -4.92
C GLN A 326 -26.72 32.07 -4.45
N LEU A 327 -25.99 30.98 -4.16
CA LEU A 327 -24.53 30.98 -4.09
C LEU A 327 -23.97 30.43 -5.40
N SER A 328 -22.88 31.02 -5.91
CA SER A 328 -22.16 30.50 -7.08
C SER A 328 -20.68 30.34 -6.78
N ALA A 329 -20.04 29.36 -7.41
CA ALA A 329 -18.62 29.07 -7.28
C ALA A 329 -18.09 28.62 -8.63
N HIS A 330 -17.44 29.52 -9.36
CA HIS A 330 -16.93 29.19 -10.69
C HIS A 330 -15.56 28.56 -10.56
N THR A 331 -15.37 27.37 -11.15
CA THR A 331 -14.05 26.75 -11.24
C THR A 331 -13.27 27.32 -12.42
N ARG A 332 -12.03 26.86 -12.57
CA ARG A 332 -11.25 27.16 -13.78
C ARG A 332 -11.65 26.30 -14.98
N SER A 333 -12.57 25.37 -14.82
CA SER A 333 -13.08 24.51 -15.89
C SER A 333 -14.16 25.24 -16.69
N ASN A 334 -14.31 24.82 -17.94
CA ASN A 334 -15.24 25.43 -18.87
C ASN A 334 -16.25 24.40 -19.36
N TRP A 335 -17.45 24.89 -19.66
CA TRP A 335 -18.49 24.07 -20.27
C TRP A 335 -18.22 23.79 -21.75
N THR A 336 -18.59 22.59 -22.17
CA THR A 336 -18.72 22.16 -23.56
C THR A 336 -19.99 21.31 -23.72
N GLU A 337 -20.39 21.01 -24.95
CA GLU A 337 -21.61 20.24 -25.25
C GLU A 337 -21.28 18.98 -26.07
N THR A 338 -21.99 17.90 -25.79
CA THR A 338 -21.96 16.69 -26.62
C THR A 338 -23.32 15.99 -26.61
N ILE A 339 -23.51 15.03 -27.51
CA ILE A 339 -24.71 14.18 -27.56
C ILE A 339 -24.28 12.73 -27.31
N LEU A 340 -24.91 12.12 -26.32
CA LEU A 340 -24.66 10.74 -25.92
C LEU A 340 -25.89 9.89 -26.23
N ARG A 341 -25.65 8.65 -26.66
CA ARG A 341 -26.65 7.60 -26.78
C ARG A 341 -26.44 6.61 -25.63
N ILE A 342 -27.50 6.38 -24.85
CA ILE A 342 -27.55 5.39 -23.78
C ILE A 342 -28.50 4.27 -24.20
N GLU A 343 -28.05 3.03 -24.18
CA GLU A 343 -28.84 1.83 -24.52
C GLU A 343 -28.92 0.90 -23.31
N CYS A 344 -30.12 0.37 -23.03
CA CYS A 344 -30.34 -0.63 -22.00
C CYS A 344 -30.26 -2.04 -22.60
N GLU A 345 -29.67 -2.99 -21.87
CA GLU A 345 -29.62 -4.39 -22.28
C GLU A 345 -31.01 -5.06 -22.25
N GLU A 346 -31.82 -4.70 -21.26
CA GLU A 346 -33.21 -5.13 -21.13
C GLU A 346 -34.15 -3.92 -21.28
N PRO A 347 -35.40 -4.13 -21.73
CA PRO A 347 -36.37 -3.05 -21.83
C PRO A 347 -36.55 -2.36 -20.49
N ALA A 348 -36.45 -1.03 -20.49
CA ALA A 348 -36.70 -0.22 -19.32
C ALA A 348 -38.21 -0.23 -19.05
N GLY A 349 -38.64 -0.85 -17.94
CA GLY A 349 -40.04 -0.80 -17.50
C GLY A 349 -40.51 0.64 -17.27
N GLU A 350 -41.83 0.86 -17.32
CA GLU A 350 -42.42 2.21 -17.42
C GLU A 350 -42.10 3.19 -16.27
N ASP A 351 -41.63 2.73 -15.08
CA ASP A 351 -41.52 3.58 -13.88
C ASP A 351 -40.25 3.39 -12.97
N GLU A 352 -39.19 2.66 -13.37
CA GLU A 352 -38.16 2.24 -12.38
C GLU A 352 -36.69 2.68 -12.60
N GLY A 353 -36.33 3.32 -13.71
CA GLY A 353 -34.94 3.75 -13.96
C GLY A 353 -34.78 5.26 -14.11
N ARG A 354 -33.66 5.81 -13.62
CA ARG A 354 -33.36 7.25 -13.67
C ARG A 354 -31.91 7.52 -14.03
N ILE A 355 -31.69 8.56 -14.83
CA ILE A 355 -30.37 9.15 -15.06
C ILE A 355 -30.35 10.52 -14.39
N GLU A 356 -29.36 10.75 -13.54
CA GLU A 356 -29.06 12.05 -12.93
C GLU A 356 -27.69 12.54 -13.38
N ILE A 357 -27.53 13.83 -13.64
CA ILE A 357 -26.24 14.40 -14.02
C ILE A 357 -25.59 15.15 -12.85
N TYR A 358 -24.31 14.88 -12.61
CA TYR A 358 -23.48 15.53 -11.60
C TYR A 358 -22.33 16.29 -12.28
N ASN A 359 -22.00 17.49 -11.77
CA ASN A 359 -21.08 18.46 -12.40
C ASN A 359 -21.44 18.74 -13.88
N GLY A 360 -22.73 18.75 -14.22
CA GLY A 360 -23.22 18.83 -15.59
C GLY A 360 -24.67 19.27 -15.69
N MET A 361 -25.15 19.53 -16.91
CA MET A 361 -26.56 19.83 -17.18
C MET A 361 -27.08 19.03 -18.38
N LEU A 362 -28.30 18.52 -18.26
CA LEU A 362 -29.06 18.00 -19.39
C LEU A 362 -29.73 19.18 -20.11
N MET A 363 -29.50 19.29 -21.43
CA MET A 363 -30.05 20.38 -22.23
C MET A 363 -31.40 19.95 -22.84
N PRO A 364 -32.49 20.70 -22.64
CA PRO A 364 -33.76 20.44 -23.31
C PRO A 364 -33.67 20.84 -24.79
N ASP A 365 -33.95 19.90 -25.69
CA ASP A 365 -34.01 20.11 -27.15
C ASP A 365 -34.92 19.02 -27.77
N SER A 366 -35.34 19.20 -29.02
CA SER A 366 -36.16 18.30 -29.84
C SER A 366 -35.68 16.84 -29.89
N MET A 367 -34.39 16.61 -29.62
CA MET A 367 -33.74 15.29 -29.61
C MET A 367 -33.46 14.75 -28.19
N SER A 368 -33.73 15.53 -27.14
CA SER A 368 -33.38 15.23 -25.74
C SER A 368 -34.61 14.83 -24.95
N GLU A 369 -34.55 13.68 -24.26
CA GLU A 369 -35.65 13.16 -23.43
C GLU A 369 -35.58 13.65 -21.97
N ALA A 370 -34.89 14.77 -21.72
CA ALA A 370 -34.69 15.32 -20.39
C ALA A 370 -36.01 15.84 -19.76
N GLN A 371 -36.31 15.39 -18.53
CA GLN A 371 -37.46 15.88 -17.74
C GLN A 371 -37.11 17.17 -16.96
N SER A 372 -35.86 17.29 -16.53
CA SER A 372 -35.27 18.50 -15.97
C SER A 372 -33.85 18.69 -16.51
N ASN A 373 -33.22 19.82 -16.19
CA ASN A 373 -31.79 20.03 -16.47
C ASN A 373 -30.85 19.12 -15.65
N THR A 374 -31.38 18.33 -14.72
CA THR A 374 -30.61 17.47 -13.80
C THR A 374 -30.96 16.00 -13.90
N SER A 375 -32.10 15.63 -14.50
CA SER A 375 -32.51 14.23 -14.58
C SER A 375 -33.46 13.90 -15.72
N CYS A 376 -33.46 12.64 -16.12
CA CYS A 376 -34.38 12.07 -17.09
C CYS A 376 -34.72 10.61 -16.74
N PRO A 377 -35.87 10.09 -17.23
CA PRO A 377 -36.24 8.70 -17.05
C PRO A 377 -35.37 7.83 -17.94
N LEU A 378 -35.07 6.63 -17.46
CA LEU A 378 -34.40 5.62 -18.27
C LEU A 378 -35.41 4.98 -19.24
N ARG A 379 -35.01 4.79 -20.49
CA ARG A 379 -35.75 4.06 -21.53
C ARG A 379 -34.82 3.10 -22.26
N ASP A 380 -35.38 2.23 -23.10
CA ASP A 380 -34.61 1.25 -23.91
C ASP A 380 -33.44 1.91 -24.64
N THR A 381 -33.66 3.09 -25.22
CA THR A 381 -32.62 3.95 -25.78
C THR A 381 -32.93 5.40 -25.46
N VAL A 382 -31.95 6.13 -24.95
CA VAL A 382 -32.08 7.56 -24.60
C VAL A 382 -30.98 8.34 -25.31
N ARG A 383 -31.36 9.44 -25.98
CA ARG A 383 -30.40 10.43 -26.48
C ARG A 383 -30.36 11.63 -25.55
N LEU A 384 -29.15 11.99 -25.10
CA LEU A 384 -28.91 13.06 -24.15
C LEU A 384 -27.98 14.10 -24.75
N LYS A 385 -28.49 15.32 -24.93
CA LYS A 385 -27.64 16.48 -25.14
C LYS A 385 -27.16 16.95 -23.77
N VAL A 386 -25.86 16.85 -23.52
CA VAL A 386 -25.27 17.14 -22.21
C VAL A 386 -24.30 18.31 -22.30
N LYS A 387 -24.41 19.23 -21.34
CA LYS A 387 -23.40 20.24 -21.05
C LYS A 387 -22.49 19.67 -19.98
N TYR A 388 -21.22 19.52 -20.31
CA TYR A 388 -20.23 18.81 -19.49
C TYR A 388 -18.94 19.61 -19.36
N SER A 389 -18.19 19.34 -18.30
CA SER A 389 -16.88 19.92 -18.05
C SER A 389 -15.86 19.35 -19.04
N ARG A 390 -15.09 20.22 -19.71
CA ARG A 390 -14.01 19.77 -20.61
C ARG A 390 -13.02 18.91 -19.82
N PRO A 391 -12.61 17.72 -20.33
CA PRO A 391 -11.69 16.83 -19.62
C PRO A 391 -10.41 17.55 -19.20
N ARG A 392 -9.91 17.23 -18.01
CA ARG A 392 -8.66 17.73 -17.44
C ARG A 392 -7.90 16.59 -16.73
N PRO A 393 -6.59 16.75 -16.50
CA PRO A 393 -5.82 15.82 -15.67
C PRO A 393 -6.42 15.68 -14.25
N SER A 394 -6.80 16.80 -13.63
CA SER A 394 -7.58 16.78 -12.39
C SER A 394 -9.02 16.36 -12.66
N LYS A 395 -9.51 15.35 -11.94
CA LYS A 395 -10.84 14.76 -12.11
C LYS A 395 -11.93 15.36 -11.24
N SER A 396 -11.62 16.36 -10.41
CA SER A 396 -12.59 16.95 -9.48
C SER A 396 -13.84 17.48 -10.17
N ASP A 397 -13.70 18.16 -11.31
CA ASP A 397 -14.81 18.79 -12.04
C ASP A 397 -15.47 17.88 -13.09
N ARG A 398 -15.13 16.58 -13.09
CA ARG A 398 -15.62 15.62 -14.08
C ARG A 398 -17.14 15.51 -14.04
N THR A 399 -17.77 15.57 -15.21
CA THR A 399 -19.21 15.34 -15.36
C THR A 399 -19.52 13.85 -15.37
N VAL A 400 -20.46 13.44 -14.52
CA VAL A 400 -20.84 12.03 -14.33
C VAL A 400 -22.34 11.88 -14.50
N LEU A 401 -22.76 10.92 -15.32
CA LEU A 401 -24.12 10.42 -15.38
C LEU A 401 -24.30 9.33 -14.32
N ARG A 402 -25.09 9.60 -13.29
CA ARG A 402 -25.46 8.63 -12.25
C ARG A 402 -26.70 7.89 -12.72
N ILE A 403 -26.56 6.60 -12.98
CA ILE A 403 -27.60 5.79 -13.61
C ILE A 403 -28.08 4.75 -12.61
N GLN A 404 -29.40 4.73 -12.38
CA GLN A 404 -30.08 3.74 -11.56
C GLN A 404 -30.91 2.82 -12.46
N THR A 405 -30.73 1.52 -12.26
CA THR A 405 -31.48 0.45 -12.93
C THR A 405 -32.05 -0.51 -11.88
N LYS A 406 -32.86 -1.48 -12.31
CA LYS A 406 -33.30 -2.60 -11.45
C LYS A 406 -32.15 -3.51 -11.01
N ARG A 407 -31.08 -3.60 -11.81
CA ARG A 407 -29.91 -4.43 -11.55
C ARG A 407 -28.92 -3.78 -10.58
N GLY A 408 -28.93 -2.44 -10.47
CA GLY A 408 -28.04 -1.68 -9.61
C GLY A 408 -27.83 -0.25 -10.11
N ALA A 409 -26.83 0.44 -9.55
CA ALA A 409 -26.48 1.79 -9.95
C ALA A 409 -24.96 2.01 -10.05
N CYS A 410 -24.55 2.85 -11.00
CA CYS A 410 -23.18 3.34 -11.08
C CYS A 410 -23.14 4.71 -11.76
N GLY A 411 -22.00 5.39 -11.62
CA GLY A 411 -21.68 6.53 -12.46
C GLY A 411 -21.14 6.07 -13.83
N ILE A 412 -21.33 6.90 -14.85
CA ILE A 412 -20.61 6.85 -16.13
C ILE A 412 -20.07 8.26 -16.39
N ALA A 413 -18.75 8.43 -16.46
CA ALA A 413 -18.21 9.74 -16.78
C ALA A 413 -18.40 10.06 -18.27
N VAL A 414 -18.80 11.29 -18.57
CA VAL A 414 -18.93 11.75 -19.96
C VAL A 414 -17.58 11.70 -20.68
N GLU A 415 -16.49 12.03 -19.97
CA GLU A 415 -15.14 11.94 -20.53
C GLU A 415 -14.74 10.51 -20.93
N ASP A 416 -15.11 9.50 -20.14
CA ASP A 416 -14.78 8.09 -20.44
C ASP A 416 -15.50 7.63 -21.70
N VAL A 417 -16.77 8.02 -21.88
CA VAL A 417 -17.54 7.75 -23.09
C VAL A 417 -16.88 8.37 -24.32
N LEU A 418 -16.36 9.59 -24.20
CA LEU A 418 -15.71 10.29 -25.32
C LEU A 418 -14.31 9.75 -25.63
N ALA A 419 -13.56 9.38 -24.60
CA ALA A 419 -12.20 8.87 -24.67
C ALA A 419 -12.16 7.42 -25.16
N LEU A 420 -12.97 6.54 -24.56
CA LEU A 420 -13.06 5.12 -24.91
C LEU A 420 -13.98 4.86 -26.12
N LYS A 421 -14.71 5.88 -26.58
CA LYS A 421 -15.82 5.81 -27.56
C LYS A 421 -17.03 5.01 -27.09
N ARG A 422 -16.86 4.08 -26.16
CA ARG A 422 -17.88 3.15 -25.70
C ARG A 422 -17.62 2.86 -24.23
N VAL A 423 -18.68 2.89 -23.43
CA VAL A 423 -18.68 2.42 -22.04
C VAL A 423 -19.83 1.44 -21.89
N TYR A 424 -19.52 0.20 -21.54
CA TYR A 424 -20.50 -0.84 -21.30
C TYR A 424 -20.31 -1.40 -19.89
N VAL A 425 -21.36 -1.35 -19.07
CA VAL A 425 -21.37 -1.89 -17.71
C VAL A 425 -22.40 -3.02 -17.65
N PRO A 426 -22.03 -4.28 -17.95
CA PRO A 426 -22.95 -5.42 -17.95
C PRO A 426 -23.66 -5.61 -16.61
N ALA A 427 -22.97 -5.34 -15.50
CA ALA A 427 -23.47 -5.50 -14.14
C ALA A 427 -24.78 -4.72 -13.89
N ILE A 428 -24.95 -3.58 -14.56
CA ILE A 428 -26.19 -2.80 -14.50
C ILE A 428 -26.94 -2.75 -15.85
N GLY A 429 -26.42 -3.41 -16.89
CA GLY A 429 -27.04 -3.51 -18.20
C GLY A 429 -27.06 -2.20 -19.00
N ILE A 430 -26.04 -1.35 -18.85
CA ILE A 430 -26.01 -0.02 -19.51
C ILE A 430 -24.85 0.10 -20.49
N TYR A 431 -25.14 0.60 -21.68
CA TYR A 431 -24.19 0.99 -22.71
C TYR A 431 -24.31 2.47 -23.02
N ALA A 432 -23.17 3.17 -23.09
CA ALA A 432 -23.08 4.58 -23.41
C ALA A 432 -22.04 4.80 -24.52
N ALA A 433 -22.42 5.56 -25.54
CA ALA A 433 -21.54 5.95 -26.65
C ALA A 433 -21.84 7.39 -27.08
N PRO A 434 -20.90 8.11 -27.72
CA PRO A 434 -21.23 9.30 -28.49
C PRO A 434 -22.30 8.95 -29.53
N ASP A 435 -23.28 9.82 -29.76
CA ASP A 435 -24.35 9.53 -30.76
C ASP A 435 -23.79 9.35 -32.19
N SER A 436 -22.59 9.90 -32.45
CA SER A 436 -21.85 9.72 -33.70
C SER A 436 -21.18 8.34 -33.86
N ASP A 437 -21.07 7.52 -32.81
CA ASP A 437 -20.56 6.14 -32.93
C ASP A 437 -21.68 5.24 -33.51
N PRO A 438 -21.47 4.59 -34.66
CA PRO A 438 -22.50 3.73 -35.27
C PRO A 438 -22.70 2.39 -34.56
N MET A 439 -21.84 1.99 -33.63
CA MET A 439 -21.91 0.68 -32.98
C MET A 439 -23.06 0.61 -31.96
N SER A 440 -23.98 -0.35 -32.14
CA SER A 440 -25.03 -0.65 -31.15
C SER A 440 -24.51 -1.53 -30.01
N LEU A 441 -25.26 -1.61 -28.91
CA LEU A 441 -24.97 -2.55 -27.81
C LEU A 441 -24.88 -4.00 -28.31
N ALA A 442 -25.81 -4.45 -29.16
CA ALA A 442 -25.81 -5.82 -29.68
C ALA A 442 -24.52 -6.13 -30.46
N ALA A 443 -24.13 -5.26 -31.39
CA ALA A 443 -22.91 -5.43 -32.16
C ALA A 443 -21.64 -5.36 -31.28
N TYR A 444 -21.64 -4.50 -30.25
CA TYR A 444 -20.54 -4.42 -29.31
C TYR A 444 -20.40 -5.71 -28.47
N ARG A 445 -21.50 -6.27 -27.98
CA ARG A 445 -21.50 -7.57 -27.28
C ARG A 445 -20.97 -8.69 -28.16
N ASP A 446 -21.39 -8.73 -29.42
CA ASP A 446 -20.88 -9.72 -30.38
C ASP A 446 -19.36 -9.55 -30.58
N SER A 447 -18.86 -8.31 -30.57
CA SER A 447 -17.41 -8.04 -30.65
C SER A 447 -16.62 -8.52 -29.43
N LEU A 448 -17.28 -8.73 -28.28
CA LEU A 448 -16.67 -9.25 -27.06
C LEU A 448 -16.66 -10.79 -27.00
N ALA A 449 -17.34 -11.50 -27.91
CA ALA A 449 -17.61 -12.95 -27.82
C ALA A 449 -16.38 -13.89 -27.86
N GLY A 450 -15.15 -13.36 -27.97
CA GLY A 450 -13.90 -14.12 -27.87
C GLY A 450 -12.93 -13.59 -26.81
N TYR A 451 -13.31 -12.54 -26.08
CA TYR A 451 -12.49 -11.99 -25.01
C TYR A 451 -12.35 -12.99 -23.87
N LYS A 452 -11.15 -13.04 -23.28
CA LYS A 452 -10.90 -13.78 -22.05
C LYS A 452 -10.24 -12.87 -21.03
N SER A 453 -10.78 -12.84 -19.81
CA SER A 453 -10.15 -12.12 -18.70
C SER A 453 -8.77 -12.71 -18.40
N VAL A 454 -7.94 -11.96 -17.68
CA VAL A 454 -6.64 -12.48 -17.22
C VAL A 454 -6.85 -13.74 -16.36
N LEU A 455 -7.85 -13.75 -15.48
CA LEU A 455 -8.16 -14.93 -14.66
C LEU A 455 -8.59 -16.13 -15.48
N GLU A 456 -9.42 -15.97 -16.51
CA GLU A 456 -9.80 -17.07 -17.41
C GLU A 456 -8.57 -17.66 -18.14
N ARG A 457 -7.64 -16.80 -18.57
CA ARG A 457 -6.37 -17.23 -19.19
C ARG A 457 -5.51 -17.97 -18.19
N VAL A 458 -5.40 -17.49 -16.94
CA VAL A 458 -4.64 -18.13 -15.86
C VAL A 458 -5.21 -19.50 -15.50
N ARG A 459 -6.53 -19.65 -15.42
CA ARG A 459 -7.18 -20.95 -15.16
C ARG A 459 -6.88 -21.98 -16.25
N ALA A 460 -6.57 -21.54 -17.47
CA ALA A 460 -6.15 -22.40 -18.58
C ALA A 460 -4.64 -22.72 -18.60
N MET A 461 -3.81 -22.03 -17.81
CA MET A 461 -2.37 -22.28 -17.70
C MET A 461 -2.07 -23.45 -16.74
N PRO A 462 -0.86 -24.03 -16.77
CA PRO A 462 -0.39 -24.91 -15.70
C PRO A 462 -0.38 -24.22 -14.33
N ASP A 463 -0.28 -25.00 -13.26
CA ASP A 463 -0.02 -24.44 -11.93
C ASP A 463 1.30 -23.68 -11.92
N GLN A 464 1.33 -22.52 -11.25
CA GLN A 464 2.59 -21.82 -11.00
C GLN A 464 3.46 -22.64 -10.03
N SER A 465 4.79 -22.46 -10.13
CA SER A 465 5.77 -23.04 -9.20
C SER A 465 6.71 -21.98 -8.66
N LEU A 466 7.36 -22.26 -7.52
CA LEU A 466 8.37 -21.36 -6.97
C LEU A 466 9.54 -21.15 -7.94
N GLY A 467 10.04 -22.23 -8.55
CA GLY A 467 11.15 -22.14 -9.51
C GLY A 467 10.84 -21.23 -10.69
N GLN A 468 9.66 -21.38 -11.30
CA GLN A 468 9.24 -20.54 -12.41
C GLN A 468 8.98 -19.09 -11.98
N ALA A 469 8.38 -18.86 -10.81
CA ALA A 469 8.22 -17.51 -10.28
C ALA A 469 9.59 -16.83 -10.05
N LEU A 470 10.54 -17.51 -9.41
CA LEU A 470 11.89 -16.99 -9.17
C LEU A 470 12.61 -16.62 -10.47
N GLU A 471 12.53 -17.47 -11.50
CA GLU A 471 13.16 -17.18 -12.81
C GLU A 471 12.64 -15.88 -13.44
N HIS A 472 11.37 -15.54 -13.23
CA HIS A 472 10.72 -14.43 -13.91
C HIS A 472 10.58 -13.16 -13.06
N THR A 473 10.47 -13.25 -11.74
CA THR A 473 10.20 -12.09 -10.86
C THR A 473 11.32 -11.77 -9.90
N HIS A 474 12.15 -12.73 -9.47
CA HIS A 474 13.19 -12.43 -8.48
C HIS A 474 14.24 -11.46 -9.02
N ASN A 475 14.62 -10.50 -8.20
CA ASN A 475 15.64 -9.53 -8.54
C ASN A 475 16.89 -9.77 -7.68
N PRO A 476 18.07 -10.07 -8.26
CA PRO A 476 19.27 -10.42 -7.49
C PRO A 476 19.71 -9.38 -6.46
N VAL A 477 19.29 -8.12 -6.60
CA VAL A 477 19.56 -7.11 -5.58
C VAL A 477 18.98 -7.51 -4.22
N GLN A 478 17.86 -8.24 -4.18
CA GLN A 478 17.16 -8.76 -2.98
C GLN A 478 18.06 -9.57 -2.07
N ASP A 479 19.13 -10.14 -2.62
CA ASP A 479 20.10 -10.91 -1.87
C ASP A 479 21.05 -10.07 -1.03
N ASN A 480 21.07 -8.75 -1.17
CA ASN A 480 22.05 -7.90 -0.49
C ASN A 480 21.73 -7.57 0.98
N GLY A 481 20.58 -8.00 1.52
CA GLY A 481 20.14 -7.67 2.88
C GLY A 481 21.02 -8.28 3.99
N PRO A 482 21.16 -7.64 5.16
CA PRO A 482 21.87 -8.22 6.29
C PRO A 482 21.03 -9.31 6.98
N THR A 483 21.63 -10.05 7.91
CA THR A 483 20.94 -11.07 8.72
C THR A 483 20.97 -10.70 10.20
N MET A 484 19.80 -10.59 10.83
CA MET A 484 19.69 -10.41 12.29
C MET A 484 19.80 -11.77 12.99
N LEU A 485 20.62 -11.83 14.03
CA LEU A 485 20.85 -13.01 14.85
C LEU A 485 20.61 -12.71 16.32
N SER A 486 19.98 -13.66 17.01
CA SER A 486 19.84 -13.73 18.46
C SER A 486 19.28 -15.10 18.84
N LEU A 487 19.13 -15.37 20.14
CA LEU A 487 18.15 -16.36 20.58
C LEU A 487 16.73 -15.86 20.27
N ALA A 488 15.75 -16.76 20.18
CA ALA A 488 14.36 -16.40 19.88
C ALA A 488 13.80 -15.40 20.92
N CYS A 489 13.23 -14.30 20.41
CA CYS A 489 12.67 -13.18 21.15
C CYS A 489 13.62 -12.48 22.14
N ASP A 490 14.92 -12.80 22.13
CA ASP A 490 15.90 -12.11 22.98
C ASP A 490 15.99 -10.63 22.59
N ASN A 491 16.45 -9.75 23.47
CA ASN A 491 16.63 -8.33 23.14
C ASN A 491 18.06 -8.01 22.68
N ARG A 492 19.01 -8.93 22.88
CA ARG A 492 20.41 -8.79 22.49
C ARG A 492 20.57 -9.20 21.03
N LYS A 493 20.78 -8.23 20.17
CA LYS A 493 20.79 -8.42 18.71
C LYS A 493 22.19 -8.30 18.14
N VAL A 494 22.47 -9.16 17.17
CA VAL A 494 23.65 -9.12 16.32
C VAL A 494 23.19 -8.99 14.89
N ILE A 495 23.83 -8.15 14.09
CA ILE A 495 23.56 -7.99 12.66
C ILE A 495 24.80 -8.41 11.90
N VAL A 496 24.64 -9.35 10.97
CA VAL A 496 25.71 -9.81 10.07
C VAL A 496 25.45 -9.22 8.69
N HIS A 497 26.33 -8.32 8.28
CA HIS A 497 26.31 -7.70 6.97
C HIS A 497 26.81 -8.67 5.90
N ARG A 498 26.47 -8.43 4.64
CA ARG A 498 26.79 -9.35 3.54
C ARG A 498 28.29 -9.55 3.36
N ASP A 499 29.09 -8.52 3.61
CA ASP A 499 30.56 -8.54 3.57
C ASP A 499 31.20 -9.20 4.81
N GLY A 500 30.39 -9.68 5.75
CA GLY A 500 30.80 -10.36 6.97
C GLY A 500 31.25 -9.43 8.09
N VAL A 501 30.94 -8.13 7.99
CA VAL A 501 30.98 -7.22 9.14
C VAL A 501 29.89 -7.63 10.14
N ILE A 502 30.24 -7.64 11.42
CA ILE A 502 29.32 -8.01 12.51
C ILE A 502 29.08 -6.78 13.36
N GLN A 503 27.81 -6.46 13.59
CA GLN A 503 27.38 -5.32 14.38
C GLN A 503 26.64 -5.81 15.64
N PHE A 504 27.01 -5.33 16.82
CA PHE A 504 26.54 -5.83 18.11
C PHE A 504 26.61 -4.76 19.21
N GLU A 505 25.90 -4.98 20.33
CA GLU A 505 26.00 -4.15 21.52
C GLU A 505 26.90 -4.84 22.56
N PRO A 506 27.89 -4.14 23.13
CA PRO A 506 28.77 -4.74 24.11
C PRO A 506 28.07 -4.95 25.46
N PHE A 507 28.54 -5.95 26.22
CA PHE A 507 28.13 -6.23 27.61
C PHE A 507 26.65 -6.54 27.79
N GLY A 508 25.97 -7.01 26.74
CA GLY A 508 24.55 -7.37 26.80
C GLY A 508 23.61 -6.17 26.88
N LYS A 509 24.07 -4.98 26.51
CA LYS A 509 23.20 -3.81 26.36
C LYS A 509 22.19 -4.03 25.25
N ILE A 510 21.06 -3.33 25.35
CA ILE A 510 20.02 -3.28 24.33
C ILE A 510 20.20 -1.96 23.58
N PRO A 511 20.24 -1.96 22.24
CA PRO A 511 20.36 -0.73 21.46
C PRO A 511 19.25 0.26 21.82
N ALA A 512 19.59 1.54 21.91
CA ALA A 512 18.59 2.59 22.04
C ALA A 512 17.75 2.71 20.76
N GLN A 513 16.49 3.13 20.90
CA GLN A 513 15.67 3.46 19.75
C GLN A 513 16.05 4.82 19.18
N THR A 514 16.31 4.87 17.86
CA THR A 514 16.64 6.07 17.11
C THR A 514 15.66 6.25 15.94
N ASP A 515 15.66 7.43 15.31
CA ASP A 515 14.81 7.72 14.14
C ASP A 515 15.09 6.77 12.94
N GLY A 516 16.31 6.19 12.88
CA GLY A 516 16.71 5.22 11.84
C GLY A 516 16.45 3.76 12.20
N GLY A 517 15.78 3.48 13.33
CA GLY A 517 15.55 2.13 13.85
C GLY A 517 16.42 1.80 15.07
N THR A 518 16.56 0.51 15.37
CA THR A 518 17.33 0.02 16.53
C THR A 518 18.51 -0.81 16.09
N HIS A 519 19.67 -0.17 16.07
CA HIS A 519 20.90 -0.73 15.54
C HIS A 519 21.96 -0.79 16.63
N PRO A 520 22.64 -1.93 16.82
CA PRO A 520 23.76 -1.99 17.74
C PRO A 520 24.90 -1.05 17.31
N ALA A 521 25.60 -0.41 18.25
CA ALA A 521 26.60 0.62 17.93
C ALA A 521 27.99 0.08 17.54
N CYS A 522 28.37 -1.09 18.06
CA CYS A 522 29.72 -1.62 17.90
C CYS A 522 29.84 -2.51 16.64
N PHE A 523 30.95 -2.39 15.92
CA PHE A 523 31.26 -3.14 14.71
C PHE A 523 32.55 -3.94 14.87
N MET A 524 32.50 -5.23 14.56
CA MET A 524 33.66 -6.06 14.28
C MET A 524 33.83 -6.19 12.77
N ARG A 525 34.96 -5.72 12.25
CA ARG A 525 35.30 -5.80 10.82
C ARG A 525 36.38 -6.83 10.59
N MET A 526 36.28 -7.53 9.47
CA MET A 526 37.32 -8.42 9.00
C MET A 526 38.00 -7.90 7.74
N ARG A 527 39.29 -8.22 7.59
CA ARG A 527 40.10 -7.99 6.40
C ARG A 527 40.77 -9.30 6.01
N PHE A 528 40.16 -10.04 5.08
CA PHE A 528 40.76 -11.24 4.50
C PHE A 528 41.63 -10.88 3.30
N GLY A 529 42.85 -11.43 3.25
CA GLY A 529 43.82 -11.14 2.18
C GLY A 529 44.12 -9.64 2.05
N SER A 530 43.87 -9.09 0.86
CA SER A 530 44.03 -7.66 0.58
C SER A 530 42.89 -6.78 1.14
N GLY A 531 41.77 -7.39 1.54
CA GLY A 531 40.56 -6.67 1.98
C GLY A 531 39.70 -6.13 0.84
N LYS A 532 40.02 -6.44 -0.42
CA LYS A 532 39.28 -5.96 -1.60
C LYS A 532 38.44 -7.04 -2.29
N THR A 533 38.45 -8.25 -1.75
CA THR A 533 37.82 -9.42 -2.36
C THR A 533 36.30 -9.36 -2.17
N PRO A 534 35.49 -9.46 -3.24
CA PRO A 534 34.04 -9.51 -3.12
C PRO A 534 33.58 -10.84 -2.51
N VAL A 535 32.38 -10.85 -1.94
CA VAL A 535 31.73 -12.06 -1.43
C VAL A 535 31.47 -13.03 -2.58
N ALA A 536 32.05 -14.23 -2.50
CA ALA A 536 31.90 -15.25 -3.52
C ALA A 536 30.55 -15.98 -3.39
N LYS A 537 30.12 -16.23 -2.14
CA LYS A 537 28.85 -16.92 -1.84
C LYS A 537 28.39 -16.59 -0.42
N ARG A 538 27.08 -16.46 -0.20
CA ARG A 538 26.47 -16.45 1.13
C ARG A 538 25.26 -17.38 1.15
N VAL A 539 25.15 -18.19 2.20
CA VAL A 539 24.02 -19.12 2.44
C VAL A 539 23.74 -19.23 3.93
N LEU A 540 22.66 -19.90 4.31
CA LEU A 540 22.42 -20.31 5.70
C LEU A 540 23.00 -21.73 5.94
N ARG A 541 23.92 -21.85 6.91
CA ARG A 541 24.46 -23.15 7.32
C ARG A 541 23.38 -23.96 8.02
N GLY A 542 23.09 -25.15 7.51
CA GLY A 542 21.93 -25.93 7.94
C GLY A 542 20.61 -25.48 7.29
N GLU A 543 20.73 -24.89 6.09
CA GLU A 543 19.67 -24.62 5.10
C GLU A 543 18.69 -23.51 5.48
N TRP A 544 18.13 -23.53 6.68
CA TRP A 544 17.15 -22.56 7.19
C TRP A 544 17.54 -21.95 8.54
N LEU A 545 18.53 -22.54 9.22
CA LEU A 545 18.99 -22.05 10.52
C LEU A 545 19.55 -20.62 10.38
N PRO A 546 19.33 -19.73 11.37
CA PRO A 546 19.87 -18.38 11.34
C PRO A 546 21.38 -18.42 11.65
N ALA A 547 22.14 -18.90 10.68
CA ALA A 547 23.58 -19.09 10.73
C ALA A 547 24.19 -18.74 9.36
N PRO A 548 24.29 -17.45 9.00
CA PRO A 548 24.89 -17.06 7.73
C PRO A 548 26.33 -17.59 7.62
N GLU A 549 26.63 -18.18 6.47
CA GLU A 549 27.96 -18.64 6.08
C GLU A 549 28.39 -17.88 4.82
N ILE A 550 29.45 -17.09 4.97
CA ILE A 550 30.00 -16.21 3.94
C ILE A 550 31.31 -16.82 3.45
N THR A 551 31.44 -16.98 2.14
CA THR A 551 32.64 -17.50 1.47
C THR A 551 33.36 -16.38 0.75
N LEU A 552 34.67 -16.26 1.00
CA LEU A 552 35.61 -15.35 0.35
C LEU A 552 36.79 -16.15 -0.22
N GLU A 553 37.31 -15.74 -1.38
CA GLU A 553 38.41 -16.45 -2.04
C GLU A 553 39.50 -15.50 -2.50
N GLU A 554 40.72 -15.67 -1.99
CA GLU A 554 41.87 -14.85 -2.37
C GLU A 554 43.17 -15.64 -2.26
N GLY A 555 44.08 -15.46 -3.23
CA GLY A 555 45.43 -16.04 -3.15
C GLY A 555 45.49 -17.57 -3.08
N GLY A 556 44.47 -18.27 -3.60
CA GLY A 556 44.38 -19.74 -3.53
C GLY A 556 43.85 -20.29 -2.20
N VAL A 557 43.37 -19.40 -1.32
CA VAL A 557 42.76 -19.75 -0.03
C VAL A 557 41.29 -19.33 -0.03
N THR A 558 40.42 -20.25 0.36
CA THR A 558 38.99 -19.99 0.62
C THR A 558 38.80 -19.79 2.11
N CYS A 559 38.23 -18.65 2.51
CA CYS A 559 37.80 -18.35 3.87
C CYS A 559 36.28 -18.50 3.96
N ARG A 560 35.79 -19.35 4.87
CA ARG A 560 34.36 -19.42 5.24
C ARG A 560 34.17 -18.85 6.63
N GLN A 561 33.35 -17.80 6.75
CA GLN A 561 32.91 -17.22 8.01
C GLN A 561 31.49 -17.70 8.30
N SER A 562 31.29 -18.46 9.38
CA SER A 562 29.96 -18.88 9.86
C SER A 562 29.64 -18.15 11.17
N VAL A 563 28.51 -17.45 11.22
CA VAL A 563 28.10 -16.67 12.40
C VAL A 563 26.79 -17.20 12.95
N PHE A 564 26.70 -17.45 14.26
CA PHE A 564 25.46 -17.89 14.91
C PHE A 564 25.42 -17.46 16.39
N VAL A 565 24.22 -17.42 16.98
CA VAL A 565 24.03 -17.13 18.41
C VAL A 565 23.51 -18.37 19.11
N THR A 566 24.30 -18.92 20.02
CA THR A 566 24.01 -20.18 20.74
C THR A 566 23.61 -19.92 22.19
N PRO A 567 22.72 -20.74 22.79
CA PRO A 567 22.42 -20.62 24.21
C PRO A 567 23.63 -20.99 25.06
N GLY A 568 23.97 -20.12 26.01
CA GLY A 568 24.91 -20.42 27.09
C GLY A 568 24.26 -20.16 28.45
N GLY A 569 24.90 -20.69 29.51
CA GLY A 569 24.39 -20.55 30.88
C GLY A 569 23.14 -21.38 31.15
N ARG A 570 22.15 -20.80 31.83
CA ARG A 570 20.90 -21.49 32.21
C ARG A 570 19.69 -20.85 31.54
N PRO A 571 18.63 -21.63 31.25
CA PRO A 571 17.33 -21.05 30.93
C PRO A 571 16.88 -20.10 32.05
N LEU A 572 16.26 -18.99 31.70
CA LEU A 572 15.72 -18.06 32.70
C LEU A 572 14.52 -18.72 33.41
N ALA A 573 14.58 -18.81 34.74
CA ALA A 573 13.69 -19.67 35.54
C ALA A 573 12.18 -19.36 35.41
N THR A 574 11.82 -18.11 35.12
CA THR A 574 10.44 -17.63 34.94
C THR A 574 10.07 -17.37 33.48
N ALA A 575 10.98 -17.69 32.56
CA ALA A 575 10.87 -17.33 31.16
C ALA A 575 10.40 -18.51 30.29
N PRO A 576 9.88 -18.24 29.08
CA PRO A 576 9.68 -19.28 28.09
C PRO A 576 10.99 -19.99 27.73
N GLN A 577 10.90 -21.24 27.28
CA GLN A 577 12.01 -22.17 27.02
C GLN A 577 13.09 -21.68 26.04
N TRP A 578 12.85 -20.55 25.39
CA TRP A 578 13.75 -19.94 24.40
C TRP A 578 14.69 -18.87 24.98
N LEU A 579 14.51 -18.39 26.22
CA LEU A 579 15.37 -17.36 26.82
C LEU A 579 16.43 -17.93 27.76
N TYR A 580 17.67 -17.45 27.60
CA TYR A 580 18.84 -17.86 28.38
C TYR A 580 19.59 -16.64 28.93
N ASP A 581 20.25 -16.79 30.08
CA ASP A 581 20.96 -15.69 30.73
C ASP A 581 22.25 -15.28 30.00
N LYS A 582 22.96 -16.24 29.39
CA LYS A 582 24.30 -16.04 28.81
C LYS A 582 24.42 -16.48 27.33
N PRO A 583 23.66 -15.88 26.40
CA PRO A 583 23.83 -16.15 24.97
C PRO A 583 25.19 -15.67 24.47
N VAL A 584 25.80 -16.48 23.60
CA VAL A 584 27.11 -16.20 22.99
C VAL A 584 26.93 -16.09 21.48
N CYS A 585 27.41 -15.00 20.89
CA CYS A 585 27.61 -14.94 19.45
C CYS A 585 28.95 -15.59 19.10
N VAL A 586 28.94 -16.53 18.17
CA VAL A 586 30.09 -17.33 17.73
C VAL A 586 30.35 -17.03 16.26
N VAL A 587 31.61 -16.78 15.93
CA VAL A 587 32.10 -16.59 14.55
C VAL A 587 33.18 -17.64 14.29
N ASP A 588 32.88 -18.62 13.46
CA ASP A 588 33.82 -19.65 13.04
C ASP A 588 34.44 -19.24 11.70
N TYR A 589 35.77 -19.13 11.65
CA TYR A 589 36.53 -18.92 10.42
C TYR A 589 37.23 -20.22 10.04
N ALA A 590 36.89 -20.76 8.88
CA ALA A 590 37.51 -21.93 8.29
C ALA A 590 38.28 -21.56 7.02
N PHE A 591 39.53 -22.00 6.93
CA PHE A 591 40.40 -21.76 5.79
C PHE A 591 40.71 -23.08 5.07
N GLU A 592 40.53 -23.11 3.75
CA GLU A 592 40.77 -24.25 2.87
C GLU A 592 41.61 -23.83 1.66
N GLY A 593 42.20 -24.79 0.93
CA GLY A 593 42.95 -24.52 -0.31
C GLY A 593 44.45 -24.69 -0.17
N THR A 594 45.24 -23.82 -0.79
CA THR A 594 46.71 -23.84 -0.71
C THR A 594 47.25 -22.43 -0.84
N GLY A 595 47.89 -21.92 0.21
CA GLY A 595 48.37 -20.54 0.25
C GLY A 595 48.64 -20.03 1.67
N GLU A 596 48.99 -18.74 1.75
CA GLU A 596 49.15 -18.02 3.03
C GLU A 596 47.80 -17.47 3.49
N ILE A 597 47.49 -17.66 4.77
CA ILE A 597 46.29 -17.11 5.42
C ILE A 597 46.64 -15.74 6.01
N SER A 598 45.83 -14.75 5.69
CA SER A 598 45.89 -13.41 6.29
C SER A 598 44.48 -12.94 6.60
N LEU A 599 44.14 -12.87 7.89
CA LEU A 599 42.87 -12.33 8.39
C LEU A 599 43.15 -11.27 9.46
N GLY A 600 42.80 -10.02 9.21
CA GLY A 600 42.80 -8.95 10.22
C GLY A 600 41.42 -8.78 10.83
N LEU A 601 41.31 -8.70 12.14
CA LEU A 601 40.07 -8.38 12.85
C LEU A 601 40.22 -7.06 13.61
N SER A 602 39.21 -6.20 13.55
CA SER A 602 39.16 -4.95 14.33
C SER A 602 37.79 -4.75 14.96
N VAL A 603 37.74 -4.06 16.10
CA VAL A 603 36.50 -3.71 16.79
C VAL A 603 36.45 -2.19 17.02
N ALA A 604 35.33 -1.56 16.67
CA ALA A 604 35.13 -0.12 16.82
C ALA A 604 33.68 0.23 17.22
N ASP A 605 33.51 1.37 17.88
CA ASP A 605 32.23 1.98 18.27
C ASP A 605 32.29 3.48 17.93
N GLY A 606 31.58 3.90 16.88
CA GLY A 606 31.78 5.22 16.27
C GLY A 606 33.25 5.46 15.88
N ASP A 607 33.80 6.60 16.29
CA ASP A 607 35.22 6.95 16.06
C ASP A 607 36.20 6.21 16.99
N ARG A 608 35.69 5.47 17.97
CA ARG A 608 36.51 4.78 18.96
C ARG A 608 36.90 3.39 18.45
N THR A 609 38.20 3.13 18.36
CA THR A 609 38.72 1.79 18.05
C THR A 609 39.26 1.11 19.31
N TYR A 610 38.99 -0.20 19.46
CA TYR A 610 39.48 -1.00 20.59
C TYR A 610 40.78 -1.71 20.22
N LYS A 611 41.79 -1.56 21.09
CA LYS A 611 43.09 -2.21 20.88
C LYS A 611 42.99 -3.70 21.25
N PRO A 612 43.48 -4.61 20.39
CA PRO A 612 43.54 -6.02 20.71
C PRO A 612 44.72 -6.33 21.66
N GLU A 613 44.58 -7.43 22.39
CA GLU A 613 45.61 -8.03 23.26
C GLU A 613 45.82 -9.50 22.85
N THR A 614 47.01 -10.08 23.07
CA THR A 614 47.32 -11.48 22.74
C THR A 614 47.97 -12.22 23.91
N ALA A 615 47.76 -13.55 23.96
CA ALA A 615 48.41 -14.42 24.93
C ALA A 615 49.89 -14.61 24.60
N SER A 616 50.70 -14.96 25.60
CA SER A 616 52.14 -15.22 25.46
C SER A 616 52.52 -16.29 24.42
N HIS A 617 51.60 -17.20 24.09
CA HIS A 617 51.80 -18.27 23.11
C HIS A 617 51.15 -18.01 21.73
N ASN A 618 50.61 -16.80 21.49
CA ASN A 618 49.96 -16.40 20.23
C ASN A 618 48.81 -17.31 19.77
N LYS A 619 48.18 -18.03 20.71
CA LYS A 619 47.03 -18.93 20.47
C LYS A 619 45.68 -18.33 20.83
N ARG A 620 45.67 -17.20 21.54
CA ARG A 620 44.47 -16.48 21.96
C ARG A 620 44.67 -14.97 21.83
N GLY A 621 43.61 -14.25 21.51
CA GLY A 621 43.56 -12.80 21.50
C GLY A 621 42.24 -12.27 22.03
N TRP A 622 42.22 -11.01 22.48
CA TRP A 622 41.05 -10.39 23.10
C TRP A 622 40.87 -8.95 22.65
N PHE A 623 39.61 -8.51 22.59
CA PHE A 623 39.24 -7.11 22.61
C PHE A 623 38.58 -6.85 23.96
N VAL A 624 39.12 -5.89 24.72
CA VAL A 624 38.67 -5.59 26.08
C VAL A 624 38.42 -4.10 26.28
N GLU A 625 37.46 -3.78 27.15
CA GLU A 625 37.27 -2.44 27.66
C GLU A 625 37.34 -2.45 29.18
N ARG A 626 38.38 -1.82 29.75
CA ARG A 626 38.55 -1.72 31.21
C ARG A 626 38.44 -3.11 31.89
N GLY A 627 39.02 -4.14 31.28
CA GLY A 627 39.00 -5.53 31.76
C GLY A 627 37.74 -6.33 31.41
N ARG A 628 36.68 -5.70 30.89
CA ARG A 628 35.48 -6.38 30.41
C ARG A 628 35.67 -6.88 28.99
N LEU A 629 35.18 -8.08 28.71
CA LEU A 629 35.36 -8.73 27.42
C LEU A 629 34.37 -8.20 26.37
N LEU A 630 34.88 -7.84 25.20
CA LEU A 630 34.08 -7.55 23.99
C LEU A 630 34.06 -8.77 23.06
N ALA A 631 35.24 -9.32 22.79
CA ALA A 631 35.41 -10.50 21.95
C ALA A 631 36.69 -11.26 22.32
N HIS A 632 36.64 -12.59 22.23
CA HIS A 632 37.79 -13.49 22.42
C HIS A 632 38.02 -14.30 21.15
N VAL A 633 39.25 -14.32 20.64
CA VAL A 633 39.66 -15.07 19.46
C VAL A 633 40.53 -16.24 19.91
N ALA A 634 40.13 -17.46 19.57
CA ALA A 634 40.85 -18.68 19.89
C ALA A 634 41.26 -19.43 18.62
N MET A 635 42.54 -19.81 18.53
CA MET A 635 43.02 -20.68 17.46
C MET A 635 42.64 -22.12 17.80
N VAL A 636 41.90 -22.78 16.91
CA VAL A 636 41.55 -24.21 17.06
C VAL A 636 42.76 -25.05 16.65
N ASP A 637 43.34 -24.73 15.50
CA ASP A 637 44.44 -25.51 14.94
C ASP A 637 45.83 -25.01 15.32
N GLU A 638 46.78 -25.94 15.41
CA GLU A 638 48.17 -25.62 15.70
C GLU A 638 48.84 -24.76 14.61
N GLY A 639 48.33 -24.83 13.37
CA GLY A 639 48.84 -24.10 12.20
C GLY A 639 48.53 -22.60 12.18
N LEU A 640 47.64 -22.10 13.04
CA LEU A 640 47.28 -20.68 13.12
C LEU A 640 47.92 -19.97 14.32
N ARG A 641 48.17 -18.67 14.15
CA ARG A 641 48.72 -17.78 15.18
C ARG A 641 48.05 -16.41 15.09
N CYS A 642 47.87 -15.73 16.22
CA CYS A 642 47.49 -14.32 16.26
C CYS A 642 48.61 -13.41 16.77
N SER A 643 48.66 -12.19 16.24
CA SER A 643 49.50 -11.09 16.72
C SER A 643 48.74 -9.76 16.63
N THR A 644 49.15 -8.78 17.42
CA THR A 644 48.59 -7.42 17.32
C THR A 644 49.38 -6.61 16.28
N VAL A 645 48.66 -5.95 15.37
CA VAL A 645 49.23 -5.04 14.35
C VAL A 645 48.37 -3.78 14.34
N ASP A 646 48.93 -2.66 14.80
CA ASP A 646 48.19 -1.40 15.02
C ASP A 646 46.94 -1.59 15.91
N ASN A 647 45.75 -1.49 15.32
CA ASN A 647 44.47 -1.72 15.99
C ASN A 647 43.78 -3.01 15.51
N GLU A 648 44.47 -3.86 14.76
CA GLU A 648 43.98 -5.15 14.26
C GLU A 648 44.60 -6.33 15.01
N LEU A 649 43.80 -7.37 15.22
CA LEU A 649 44.29 -8.70 15.56
C LEU A 649 44.54 -9.45 14.26
N ALA A 650 45.81 -9.60 13.89
CA ALA A 650 46.24 -10.30 12.68
C ALA A 650 46.36 -11.81 12.95
N ILE A 651 45.62 -12.60 12.19
CA ILE A 651 45.61 -14.07 12.21
C ILE A 651 46.33 -14.55 10.96
N THR A 652 47.39 -15.34 11.16
CA THR A 652 48.27 -15.82 10.10
C THR A 652 48.52 -17.32 10.21
N GLY A 653 48.78 -17.94 9.07
CA GLY A 653 49.10 -19.35 8.94
C GLY A 653 49.29 -19.74 7.49
N ARG A 654 49.61 -21.01 7.21
CA ARG A 654 49.82 -21.49 5.84
C ARG A 654 49.16 -22.84 5.65
N ILE A 655 48.44 -23.00 4.54
CA ILE A 655 47.85 -24.28 4.13
C ILE A 655 48.79 -24.94 3.12
N THR A 656 49.31 -26.12 3.46
CA THR A 656 50.36 -26.78 2.64
C THR A 656 49.94 -28.09 1.98
N ASN A 657 48.78 -28.68 2.31
CA ASN A 657 48.32 -29.97 1.76
C ASN A 657 46.78 -30.10 1.70
N GLY A 658 46.05 -29.00 1.51
CA GLY A 658 44.57 -29.02 1.55
C GLY A 658 43.96 -29.26 2.93
N ASN A 659 44.78 -29.27 4.00
CA ASN A 659 44.29 -29.31 5.38
C ASN A 659 43.42 -28.07 5.66
N ARG A 660 42.32 -28.27 6.38
CA ARG A 660 41.45 -27.19 6.85
C ARG A 660 42.01 -26.63 8.16
N LEU A 661 42.07 -25.31 8.29
CA LEU A 661 42.50 -24.62 9.50
C LEU A 661 41.37 -23.74 10.03
N HIS A 662 41.20 -23.64 11.34
CA HIS A 662 40.08 -22.98 12.00
C HIS A 662 40.50 -22.06 13.14
N CYS A 663 39.79 -20.92 13.25
CA CYS A 663 39.77 -20.12 14.46
C CYS A 663 38.35 -19.64 14.77
N THR A 664 38.08 -19.50 16.07
CA THR A 664 36.76 -19.12 16.58
C THR A 664 36.84 -17.78 17.28
N VAL A 665 35.88 -16.89 17.02
CA VAL A 665 35.64 -15.69 17.81
C VAL A 665 34.39 -15.88 18.65
N PHE A 666 34.49 -15.57 19.95
CA PHE A 666 33.40 -15.59 20.90
C PHE A 666 33.09 -14.17 21.35
N MET A 667 31.82 -13.80 21.26
CA MET A 667 31.30 -12.49 21.65
C MET A 667 30.21 -12.70 22.70
N PRO A 668 30.53 -12.63 24.01
CA PRO A 668 29.52 -12.78 25.05
C PRO A 668 28.53 -11.62 25.00
N LEU A 669 27.24 -11.93 24.96
CA LEU A 669 26.18 -10.93 24.96
C LEU A 669 25.70 -10.63 26.40
N TRP A 670 26.64 -10.62 27.35
CA TRP A 670 26.45 -10.20 28.74
C TRP A 670 27.78 -9.67 29.28
N GLU A 671 27.76 -9.01 30.44
CA GLU A 671 28.98 -8.53 31.06
C GLU A 671 29.79 -9.68 31.69
N VAL A 672 31.04 -9.85 31.25
CA VAL A 672 32.01 -10.79 31.82
C VAL A 672 33.42 -10.21 31.78
N LEU A 673 34.22 -10.52 32.80
CA LEU A 673 35.63 -10.12 32.84
C LEU A 673 36.46 -11.06 31.96
N ALA A 674 37.43 -10.50 31.23
CA ALA A 674 38.31 -11.30 30.37
C ALA A 674 39.08 -12.37 31.16
N ALA A 675 39.40 -12.10 32.44
CA ALA A 675 40.07 -13.04 33.34
C ALA A 675 39.21 -14.23 33.77
N GLU A 676 37.88 -14.14 33.61
CA GLU A 676 36.93 -15.20 33.97
C GLU A 676 36.47 -16.00 32.74
N TRP A 677 36.96 -15.64 31.55
CA TRP A 677 36.51 -16.17 30.26
C TRP A 677 37.52 -17.15 29.65
N GLU A 678 37.22 -18.45 29.77
CA GLU A 678 38.03 -19.52 29.17
C GLU A 678 37.13 -20.54 28.43
N PRO A 679 36.57 -20.19 27.26
CA PRO A 679 35.80 -21.14 26.47
C PRO A 679 36.72 -22.18 25.81
N GLU A 680 36.17 -23.36 25.52
CA GLU A 680 36.81 -24.31 24.63
C GLU A 680 36.97 -23.70 23.23
N PRO A 681 38.14 -23.87 22.57
CA PRO A 681 38.42 -23.18 21.31
C PRO A 681 37.57 -23.66 20.14
N ASP A 682 37.17 -24.94 20.14
CA ASP A 682 36.37 -25.56 19.08
C ASP A 682 34.89 -25.16 19.19
N SER A 683 34.34 -24.59 18.11
CA SER A 683 32.95 -24.15 18.02
C SER A 683 31.96 -25.25 17.63
N ALA A 684 32.45 -26.43 17.20
CA ALA A 684 31.59 -27.50 16.69
C ALA A 684 30.53 -27.99 17.70
N PRO A 685 30.83 -28.19 19.00
CA PRO A 685 29.82 -28.52 20.00
C PRO A 685 28.76 -27.42 20.13
N LEU A 686 29.18 -26.15 20.09
CA LEU A 686 28.26 -25.01 20.21
C LEU A 686 27.32 -24.85 19.02
N PHE A 687 27.76 -25.26 17.82
CA PHE A 687 26.88 -25.31 16.66
C PHE A 687 25.85 -26.44 16.78
N ALA A 688 26.23 -27.58 17.37
CA ALA A 688 25.28 -28.65 17.67
C ALA A 688 24.23 -28.20 18.70
N ASP A 689 24.65 -27.52 19.77
CA ASP A 689 23.74 -26.94 20.79
C ASP A 689 22.81 -25.88 20.18
N PHE A 690 23.34 -25.02 19.30
CA PHE A 690 22.56 -24.04 18.54
C PHE A 690 21.49 -24.70 17.67
N ARG A 691 21.86 -25.76 16.93
CA ARG A 691 20.90 -26.50 16.10
C ARG A 691 19.83 -27.16 16.96
N GLU A 692 20.22 -27.86 18.03
CA GLU A 692 19.28 -28.51 18.94
C GLU A 692 18.32 -27.49 19.57
N TYR A 693 18.82 -26.30 19.92
CA TYR A 693 18.00 -25.20 20.43
C TYR A 693 16.90 -24.79 19.45
N TRP A 694 17.24 -24.55 18.18
CA TRP A 694 16.25 -24.17 17.16
C TRP A 694 15.33 -25.32 16.78
N GLU A 695 15.83 -26.55 16.70
CA GLU A 695 15.00 -27.74 16.47
C GLU A 695 13.97 -27.92 17.59
N ARG A 696 14.37 -27.72 18.85
CA ARG A 696 13.46 -27.78 20.01
C ARG A 696 12.38 -26.70 19.97
N ILE A 697 12.73 -25.48 19.56
CA ILE A 697 11.75 -24.40 19.40
C ILE A 697 10.73 -24.74 18.30
N MET A 698 11.20 -25.32 17.20
CA MET A 698 10.35 -25.68 16.06
C MET A 698 9.56 -26.98 16.26
N ALA A 699 9.91 -27.81 17.24
CA ALA A 699 9.33 -29.14 17.43
C ALA A 699 7.81 -29.13 17.68
N GLY A 700 7.31 -28.08 18.36
CA GLY A 700 5.88 -27.90 18.63
C GLY A 700 5.08 -27.26 17.49
N ALA A 701 5.76 -26.74 16.48
CA ALA A 701 5.14 -26.13 15.31
C ALA A 701 4.66 -27.19 14.31
N MET A 702 3.91 -26.75 13.30
CA MET A 702 3.52 -27.56 12.15
C MET A 702 4.77 -28.06 11.41
N GLN A 703 4.87 -29.38 11.24
CA GLN A 703 5.95 -30.01 10.48
C GLN A 703 5.51 -30.20 9.03
N ILE A 704 6.42 -29.91 8.09
CA ILE A 704 6.12 -29.86 6.66
C ILE A 704 7.20 -30.64 5.91
N GLU A 705 6.78 -31.68 5.19
CA GLU A 705 7.56 -32.41 4.19
C GLU A 705 6.87 -32.21 2.83
N ILE A 706 7.58 -31.61 1.88
CA ILE A 706 7.07 -31.34 0.54
C ILE A 706 8.15 -31.61 -0.53
N PRO A 707 7.76 -31.81 -1.80
CA PRO A 707 8.71 -32.01 -2.90
C PRO A 707 9.53 -30.77 -3.28
N ASP A 708 9.26 -29.61 -2.69
CA ASP A 708 9.97 -28.34 -2.91
C ASP A 708 10.83 -27.97 -1.68
N PRO A 709 12.11 -28.37 -1.63
CA PRO A 709 12.95 -28.16 -0.46
C PRO A 709 13.24 -26.68 -0.19
N LEU A 710 13.38 -25.84 -1.23
CA LEU A 710 13.63 -24.42 -1.06
C LEU A 710 12.43 -23.74 -0.38
N LEU A 711 11.21 -24.04 -0.83
CA LEU A 711 10.01 -23.53 -0.16
C LEU A 711 9.95 -24.01 1.30
N GLY A 712 10.26 -25.28 1.57
CA GLY A 712 10.35 -25.82 2.93
C GLY A 712 11.33 -25.03 3.81
N HIS A 713 12.51 -24.69 3.29
CA HIS A 713 13.50 -23.88 3.99
C HIS A 713 13.02 -22.45 4.22
N ILE A 714 12.39 -21.81 3.23
CA ILE A 714 11.83 -20.46 3.36
C ILE A 714 10.74 -20.43 4.44
N ILE A 715 9.83 -21.41 4.48
CA ILE A 715 8.76 -21.49 5.50
C ILE A 715 9.35 -21.62 6.90
N ARG A 716 10.39 -22.45 7.06
CA ARG A 716 11.03 -22.66 8.37
C ARG A 716 11.88 -21.46 8.81
N ALA A 717 12.62 -20.86 7.88
CA ALA A 717 13.38 -19.63 8.11
C ALA A 717 12.45 -18.45 8.45
N SER A 718 11.30 -18.34 7.78
CA SER A 718 10.27 -17.32 8.05
C SER A 718 9.81 -17.33 9.52
N GLN A 719 9.57 -18.51 10.08
CA GLN A 719 9.23 -18.64 11.51
C GLN A 719 10.38 -18.18 12.42
N ALA A 720 11.62 -18.56 12.09
CA ALA A 720 12.81 -18.11 12.84
C ALA A 720 12.98 -16.59 12.75
N HIS A 721 12.79 -16.01 11.58
CA HIS A 721 12.86 -14.58 11.31
C HIS A 721 11.85 -13.76 12.12
N CYS A 722 10.61 -14.24 12.31
CA CYS A 722 9.64 -13.64 13.22
C CYS A 722 10.12 -13.67 14.69
N LEU A 723 10.70 -14.78 15.12
CA LEU A 723 11.26 -14.93 16.48
C LEU A 723 12.49 -14.04 16.70
N LEU A 724 13.33 -13.86 15.67
CA LEU A 724 14.51 -13.00 15.69
C LEU A 724 14.15 -11.51 15.70
N ALA A 725 13.17 -11.10 14.90
CA ALA A 725 12.69 -9.72 14.87
C ALA A 725 12.00 -9.33 16.20
N ALA A 726 11.30 -10.26 16.85
CA ALA A 726 10.60 -9.98 18.10
C ALA A 726 11.53 -9.60 19.26
N ARG A 727 10.94 -8.93 20.26
CA ARG A 727 11.56 -8.53 21.52
C ARG A 727 10.70 -9.00 22.68
N ASN A 728 11.26 -9.08 23.88
CA ASN A 728 10.52 -9.48 25.07
C ASN A 728 10.57 -8.43 26.19
N GLU A 729 9.57 -8.46 27.07
CA GLU A 729 9.52 -7.64 28.28
C GLU A 729 9.30 -8.53 29.51
N ARG A 730 9.93 -8.17 30.63
CA ARG A 730 9.85 -8.88 31.92
C ARG A 730 10.14 -10.38 31.76
N ASP A 731 11.35 -10.70 31.32
CA ASP A 731 11.84 -12.07 31.13
C ASP A 731 10.90 -12.94 30.30
N GLY A 732 10.39 -12.39 29.19
CA GLY A 732 9.49 -13.10 28.31
C GLY A 732 8.01 -13.01 28.67
N ALA A 733 7.58 -12.41 29.78
CA ALA A 733 6.16 -12.35 30.16
C ALA A 733 5.26 -11.83 29.03
N THR A 734 5.74 -10.84 28.27
CA THR A 734 5.14 -10.37 27.02
C THR A 734 6.15 -10.36 25.89
N VAL A 735 5.69 -10.56 24.65
CA VAL A 735 6.51 -10.56 23.45
C VAL A 735 6.04 -9.44 22.52
N ALA A 736 6.89 -8.46 22.26
CA ALA A 736 6.67 -7.45 21.24
C ALA A 736 6.95 -8.06 19.86
N ALA A 737 5.89 -8.35 19.09
CA ALA A 737 5.98 -8.80 17.71
C ALA A 737 6.36 -7.62 16.79
N TRP A 738 7.65 -7.37 16.63
CA TRP A 738 8.15 -6.36 15.71
C TRP A 738 7.85 -6.73 14.27
N ILE A 739 7.67 -5.71 13.43
CA ILE A 739 7.23 -5.86 12.04
C ILE A 739 8.38 -5.73 11.02
N ALA A 740 9.60 -5.42 11.48
CA ALA A 740 10.83 -5.71 10.75
C ALA A 740 12.01 -5.90 11.70
N SER A 741 13.17 -6.27 11.16
CA SER A 741 14.39 -6.46 11.96
C SER A 741 15.07 -5.14 12.35
N ASP A 742 15.16 -4.16 11.45
CA ASP A 742 15.91 -2.92 11.69
C ASP A 742 15.08 -1.76 12.24
N ARG A 743 13.89 -1.58 11.70
CA ARG A 743 12.98 -0.48 12.01
C ARG A 743 11.56 -1.01 12.19
N TYR A 744 10.67 -0.16 12.69
CA TYR A 744 9.28 -0.50 13.00
C TYR A 744 9.11 -1.51 14.15
N GLY A 745 8.71 -0.98 15.31
CA GLY A 745 8.36 -1.78 16.48
C GLY A 745 7.06 -2.57 16.30
N PRO A 746 6.39 -2.97 17.40
CA PRO A 746 5.14 -3.73 17.35
C PRO A 746 3.94 -2.83 17.04
N LEU A 747 3.86 -2.29 15.82
CA LEU A 747 2.77 -1.40 15.41
C LEU A 747 1.44 -2.15 15.43
N GLU A 748 0.42 -1.59 16.08
CA GLU A 748 -0.89 -2.25 16.26
C GLU A 748 -1.62 -2.56 14.93
N SER A 749 -1.29 -1.87 13.85
CA SER A 749 -1.89 -2.11 12.52
C SER A 749 -1.11 -3.10 11.66
N GLU A 750 0.02 -3.65 12.10
CA GLU A 750 0.83 -4.55 11.27
C GLU A 750 1.33 -5.78 12.04
N ALA A 751 1.60 -5.65 13.34
CA ALA A 751 2.11 -6.73 14.18
C ALA A 751 1.16 -7.94 14.27
N HIS A 752 -0.11 -7.75 13.93
CA HIS A 752 -1.08 -8.84 13.89
C HIS A 752 -0.88 -9.82 12.74
N ALA A 753 -0.21 -9.43 11.66
CA ALA A 753 0.18 -10.35 10.60
C ALA A 753 1.18 -11.42 11.09
N PRO A 754 2.36 -11.09 11.67
CA PRO A 754 3.27 -12.10 12.20
C PRO A 754 2.70 -12.84 13.41
N ILE A 755 1.88 -12.20 14.26
CA ILE A 755 1.21 -12.91 15.36
C ILE A 755 0.30 -14.02 14.82
N TYR A 756 -0.59 -13.68 13.88
CA TYR A 756 -1.55 -14.64 13.34
C TYR A 756 -0.87 -15.73 12.50
N GLY A 757 0.09 -15.35 11.65
CA GLY A 757 0.87 -16.30 10.85
C GLY A 757 1.61 -17.30 11.74
N MET A 758 2.33 -16.82 12.77
CA MET A 758 3.03 -17.71 13.70
C MET A 758 2.08 -18.60 14.51
N ASP A 759 0.91 -18.09 14.89
CA ASP A 759 -0.12 -18.85 15.61
C ASP A 759 -0.64 -20.03 14.77
N LEU A 760 -0.94 -19.77 13.49
CA LEU A 760 -1.35 -20.78 12.52
C LEU A 760 -0.25 -21.82 12.22
N MET A 761 1.02 -21.46 12.42
CA MET A 761 2.15 -22.40 12.32
C MET A 761 2.39 -23.19 13.60
N GLY A 762 1.68 -22.91 14.70
CA GLY A 762 1.78 -23.66 15.95
C GLY A 762 2.61 -22.99 17.05
N HIS A 763 3.04 -21.74 16.87
CA HIS A 763 3.75 -20.97 17.90
C HIS A 763 2.78 -20.32 18.90
N GLN A 764 1.95 -21.14 19.56
CA GLN A 764 0.90 -20.71 20.48
C GLN A 764 1.41 -19.71 21.53
N GLU A 765 2.55 -20.04 22.16
CA GLU A 765 3.06 -19.25 23.28
C GLU A 765 3.66 -17.91 22.84
N TYR A 766 4.21 -17.84 21.62
CA TYR A 766 4.60 -16.57 21.00
C TYR A 766 3.35 -15.70 20.77
N ALA A 767 2.33 -16.25 20.11
CA ALA A 767 1.11 -15.52 19.80
C ALA A 767 0.38 -15.04 21.06
N ARG A 768 0.19 -15.91 22.05
CA ARG A 768 -0.46 -15.58 23.34
C ARG A 768 0.27 -14.44 24.06
N ARG A 769 1.60 -14.51 24.19
CA ARG A 769 2.42 -13.48 24.85
C ARG A 769 2.47 -12.17 24.06
N SER A 770 2.33 -12.23 22.74
CA SER A 770 2.19 -11.03 21.91
C SER A 770 0.80 -10.41 21.98
N LEU A 771 -0.26 -11.20 22.12
CA LEU A 771 -1.59 -10.67 22.42
C LEU A 771 -1.61 -10.01 23.81
N ASP A 772 -1.00 -10.63 24.82
CA ASP A 772 -0.84 -10.06 26.16
C ASP A 772 -0.08 -8.72 26.13
N PHE A 773 0.92 -8.56 25.24
CA PHE A 773 1.64 -7.30 25.04
C PHE A 773 0.70 -6.14 24.68
N PHE A 774 -0.23 -6.37 23.76
CA PHE A 774 -1.20 -5.36 23.33
C PHE A 774 -2.34 -5.16 24.33
N ILE A 775 -2.87 -6.23 24.93
CA ILE A 775 -3.96 -6.16 25.92
C ILE A 775 -3.57 -5.32 27.15
N GLN A 776 -2.29 -5.34 27.52
CA GLN A 776 -1.78 -4.52 28.62
C GLN A 776 -1.66 -3.02 28.29
N ARG A 777 -1.78 -2.66 27.01
CA ARG A 777 -1.66 -1.29 26.49
C ARG A 777 -3.00 -0.66 26.13
N TYR A 778 -4.11 -1.33 26.43
CA TYR A 778 -5.41 -0.70 26.32
C TYR A 778 -5.49 0.48 27.29
N SER A 779 -5.96 1.61 26.79
CA SER A 779 -6.45 2.68 27.65
C SER A 779 -7.63 2.19 28.51
N PRO A 780 -7.97 2.90 29.61
CA PRO A 780 -9.17 2.59 30.41
C PRO A 780 -10.45 2.53 29.57
N ASP A 781 -10.52 3.32 28.49
CA ASP A 781 -11.66 3.37 27.58
C ASP A 781 -11.67 2.25 26.55
N GLY A 782 -10.60 1.46 26.41
CA GLY A 782 -10.50 0.34 25.49
C GLY A 782 -9.82 0.65 24.15
N LEU A 783 -9.38 1.90 23.91
CA LEU A 783 -8.53 2.23 22.78
C LEU A 783 -7.16 1.54 22.90
N LEU A 784 -6.70 0.91 21.82
CA LEU A 784 -5.34 0.42 21.64
C LEU A 784 -4.58 1.33 20.66
N THR A 785 -3.41 1.80 21.07
CA THR A 785 -2.41 2.40 20.18
C THR A 785 -1.00 2.19 20.72
N THR A 786 -0.03 1.99 19.83
CA THR A 786 1.41 1.95 20.09
C THR A 786 2.14 3.16 19.48
N GLY A 787 1.39 4.16 19.00
CA GLY A 787 1.93 5.41 18.47
C GLY A 787 1.91 5.53 16.96
N TYR A 788 1.17 4.68 16.23
CA TYR A 788 1.11 4.72 14.77
C TYR A 788 -0.29 5.02 14.20
N THR A 789 -1.33 4.24 14.48
CA THR A 789 -2.71 4.47 14.02
C THR A 789 -3.74 4.09 15.09
N LEU A 790 -5.03 4.26 14.77
CA LEU A 790 -6.15 3.75 15.57
C LEU A 790 -6.72 2.42 15.04
N MET A 791 -6.45 2.08 13.76
CA MET A 791 -7.05 0.92 13.08
C MET A 791 -6.75 -0.40 13.81
N GLY A 792 -5.56 -0.50 14.39
CA GLY A 792 -5.10 -1.75 15.01
C GLY A 792 -5.97 -2.27 16.14
N THR A 793 -6.85 -1.45 16.75
CA THR A 793 -7.80 -1.96 17.75
C THR A 793 -8.71 -3.05 17.15
N GLY A 794 -9.22 -2.85 15.93
CA GLY A 794 -10.07 -3.83 15.26
C GLY A 794 -9.31 -5.09 14.86
N TRP A 795 -8.15 -4.93 14.24
CA TRP A 795 -7.31 -6.06 13.83
C TRP A 795 -6.78 -6.85 15.03
N HIS A 796 -6.45 -6.19 16.14
CA HIS A 796 -6.07 -6.84 17.37
C HIS A 796 -7.18 -7.76 17.89
N LEU A 797 -8.41 -7.27 18.01
CA LEU A 797 -9.55 -8.06 18.49
C LEU A 797 -9.86 -9.24 17.57
N TRP A 798 -9.73 -9.04 16.25
CA TRP A 798 -9.86 -10.11 15.27
C TRP A 798 -8.82 -11.22 15.49
N THR A 799 -7.56 -10.84 15.71
CA THR A 799 -6.46 -11.79 15.95
C THR A 799 -6.64 -12.52 17.28
N LEU A 800 -7.04 -11.78 18.33
CA LEU A 800 -7.32 -12.31 19.65
C LEU A 800 -8.44 -13.37 19.62
N ALA A 801 -9.54 -13.06 18.94
CA ALA A 801 -10.66 -13.99 18.80
C ALA A 801 -10.26 -15.25 18.02
N ARG A 802 -9.47 -15.11 16.95
CA ARG A 802 -8.96 -16.24 16.17
C ARG A 802 -8.00 -17.13 16.96
N HIS A 803 -7.13 -16.54 17.78
CA HIS A 803 -6.30 -17.29 18.72
C HIS A 803 -7.17 -18.10 19.69
N GLN A 804 -8.22 -17.48 20.24
CA GLN A 804 -9.16 -18.18 21.12
C GLN A 804 -9.91 -19.31 20.40
N ALA A 805 -10.33 -19.12 19.15
CA ALA A 805 -10.96 -20.18 18.36
C ALA A 805 -10.00 -21.35 18.07
N LEU A 806 -8.72 -21.05 17.82
CA LEU A 806 -7.68 -22.01 17.48
C LEU A 806 -7.26 -22.88 18.66
N TRP A 807 -7.16 -22.29 19.87
CA TRP A 807 -6.62 -22.98 21.04
C TRP A 807 -7.66 -23.33 22.11
N GLN A 808 -8.74 -22.55 22.19
CA GLN A 808 -9.82 -22.69 23.18
C GLN A 808 -9.29 -22.72 24.63
N ASP A 809 -8.25 -21.94 24.93
CA ASP A 809 -7.73 -21.79 26.30
C ASP A 809 -8.69 -20.95 27.13
N LYS A 810 -9.67 -21.63 27.72
CA LYS A 810 -10.68 -20.99 28.56
C LYS A 810 -10.06 -20.24 29.75
N THR A 811 -9.00 -20.78 30.36
CA THR A 811 -8.43 -20.20 31.58
C THR A 811 -7.80 -18.84 31.28
N TRP A 812 -7.01 -18.77 30.21
CA TRP A 812 -6.43 -17.50 29.78
C TRP A 812 -7.50 -16.55 29.25
N PHE A 813 -8.46 -17.04 28.44
CA PHE A 813 -9.46 -16.17 27.85
C PHE A 813 -10.41 -15.55 28.88
N ASP A 814 -10.81 -16.31 29.92
CA ASP A 814 -11.61 -15.77 31.04
C ASP A 814 -10.92 -14.56 31.72
N LEU A 815 -9.57 -14.54 31.77
CA LEU A 815 -8.80 -13.44 32.36
C LEU A 815 -8.76 -12.19 31.47
N VAL A 816 -8.68 -12.35 30.15
CA VAL A 816 -8.54 -11.22 29.21
C VAL A 816 -9.87 -10.73 28.63
N ALA A 817 -10.92 -11.56 28.66
CA ALA A 817 -12.24 -11.27 28.11
C ALA A 817 -12.84 -9.92 28.58
N PRO A 818 -12.74 -9.51 29.87
CA PRO A 818 -13.26 -8.21 30.29
C PRO A 818 -12.59 -7.02 29.58
N LYS A 819 -11.27 -7.09 29.35
CA LYS A 819 -10.53 -6.05 28.62
C LYS A 819 -10.87 -6.07 27.13
N ALA A 820 -10.97 -7.25 26.53
CA ALA A 820 -11.36 -7.42 25.15
C ALA A 820 -12.78 -6.86 24.88
N ALA A 821 -13.73 -7.12 25.79
CA ALA A 821 -15.08 -6.55 25.73
C ALA A 821 -15.05 -5.01 25.85
N GLN A 822 -14.18 -4.44 26.68
CA GLN A 822 -14.02 -2.99 26.78
C GLN A 822 -13.50 -2.37 25.47
N ALA A 823 -12.52 -2.98 24.82
CA ALA A 823 -12.04 -2.54 23.50
C ALA A 823 -13.11 -2.70 22.41
N ALA A 824 -13.91 -3.76 22.45
CA ALA A 824 -15.05 -3.93 21.54
C ALA A 824 -16.12 -2.83 21.76
N HIS A 825 -16.40 -2.48 23.02
CA HIS A 825 -17.27 -1.35 23.35
C HIS A 825 -16.71 -0.01 22.87
N TRP A 826 -15.40 0.18 22.87
CA TRP A 826 -14.78 1.38 22.30
C TRP A 826 -15.14 1.54 20.83
N ILE A 827 -15.04 0.49 20.02
CA ILE A 827 -15.44 0.50 18.59
C ILE A 827 -16.92 0.88 18.45
N ALA A 828 -17.80 0.25 19.23
CA ALA A 828 -19.23 0.55 19.19
C ALA A 828 -19.53 2.03 19.54
N ARG A 829 -18.81 2.61 20.51
CA ARG A 829 -18.92 4.03 20.85
C ARG A 829 -18.41 4.94 19.74
N GLN A 830 -17.37 4.53 19.00
CA GLN A 830 -16.93 5.30 17.83
C GLN A 830 -18.00 5.32 16.74
N CYS A 831 -18.62 4.17 16.45
CA CYS A 831 -19.72 4.07 15.48
C CYS A 831 -20.91 4.97 15.86
N GLU A 832 -21.20 5.11 17.16
CA GLU A 832 -22.27 5.96 17.66
C GLU A 832 -22.05 7.46 17.38
N LYS A 833 -20.79 7.93 17.30
CA LYS A 833 -20.47 9.34 17.02
C LYS A 833 -21.00 9.79 15.66
N THR A 834 -21.02 8.90 14.68
CA THR A 834 -21.51 9.22 13.32
C THR A 834 -23.02 9.00 13.15
N ARG A 835 -23.70 8.29 14.07
CA ARG A 835 -25.17 8.05 14.02
C ARG A 835 -26.01 9.26 14.43
N ARG A 836 -25.48 10.15 15.28
CA ARG A 836 -26.25 11.20 16.00
C ARG A 836 -26.40 12.51 15.22
N THR A 837 -26.90 12.46 13.99
CA THR A 837 -26.93 13.65 13.12
C THR A 837 -28.30 14.32 13.00
N GLY A 838 -29.40 13.58 13.21
CA GLY A 838 -30.74 14.06 12.86
C GLY A 838 -30.93 14.34 11.36
N ARG A 839 -29.97 13.91 10.51
CA ARG A 839 -29.94 14.10 9.04
C ARG A 839 -30.45 12.84 8.33
N SER A 840 -30.86 12.96 7.07
CA SER A 840 -31.32 11.82 6.26
C SER A 840 -30.17 10.88 5.88
N PRO A 841 -30.43 9.59 5.60
CA PRO A 841 -29.40 8.64 5.11
C PRO A 841 -28.67 9.12 3.85
N GLU A 842 -29.35 9.86 2.98
CA GLU A 842 -28.77 10.47 1.78
C GLU A 842 -27.77 11.59 2.10
N GLU A 843 -27.97 12.31 3.21
CA GLU A 843 -27.11 13.40 3.69
C GLU A 843 -25.94 12.92 4.54
N THR A 844 -26.02 11.70 5.09
CA THR A 844 -25.01 11.10 5.98
C THR A 844 -24.78 9.62 5.66
N PRO A 845 -24.15 9.29 4.51
CA PRO A 845 -23.80 7.92 4.17
C PRO A 845 -22.85 7.25 5.19
N GLU A 846 -22.07 8.04 5.93
CA GLU A 846 -21.14 7.61 6.98
C GLU A 846 -21.81 7.22 8.31
N ALA A 847 -23.13 7.39 8.45
CA ALA A 847 -23.82 7.13 9.71
C ALA A 847 -23.65 5.67 10.16
N GLY A 848 -23.06 5.48 11.35
CA GLY A 848 -22.75 4.17 11.91
C GLY A 848 -21.36 3.64 11.57
N LEU A 849 -20.51 4.40 10.86
CA LEU A 849 -19.09 4.11 10.69
C LEU A 849 -18.26 4.64 11.85
N VAL A 850 -17.07 4.07 12.07
CA VAL A 850 -16.03 4.71 12.90
C VAL A 850 -15.61 6.02 12.22
N PRO A 851 -15.40 7.13 12.97
CA PRO A 851 -14.97 8.43 12.42
C PRO A 851 -13.74 8.34 11.51
N PRO A 852 -13.51 9.34 10.64
CA PRO A 852 -12.42 9.29 9.68
C PRO A 852 -11.08 9.31 10.40
N GLY A 853 -10.08 8.64 9.84
CA GLY A 853 -8.76 8.54 10.46
C GLY A 853 -7.69 8.07 9.49
N VAL A 854 -6.51 7.83 10.03
CA VAL A 854 -5.33 7.37 9.28
C VAL A 854 -5.32 5.85 9.19
N GLY A 855 -5.06 5.34 7.99
CA GLY A 855 -5.04 3.89 7.72
C GLY A 855 -3.67 3.22 7.82
N ALA A 856 -2.62 3.94 7.42
CA ALA A 856 -1.24 3.46 7.40
C ALA A 856 -0.30 4.67 7.33
N ASP A 857 0.72 4.69 6.45
CA ASP A 857 1.70 5.77 6.38
C ASP A 857 1.09 7.13 6.02
N TRP A 858 0.08 7.13 5.15
CA TRP A 858 -0.53 8.36 4.65
C TRP A 858 -1.42 9.04 5.70
N ASN A 859 -0.99 10.21 6.17
CA ASN A 859 -1.59 10.93 7.29
C ASN A 859 -2.99 11.55 7.04
N ARG A 860 -3.57 11.35 5.85
CA ARG A 860 -4.89 11.87 5.48
C ARG A 860 -6.03 11.09 6.16
N PHE A 861 -6.88 11.83 6.87
CA PHE A 861 -8.12 11.36 7.48
C PHE A 861 -9.16 11.06 6.40
N ALA A 862 -9.63 9.82 6.39
CA ALA A 862 -10.68 9.38 5.49
C ALA A 862 -11.50 8.24 6.11
N TYR A 863 -12.72 8.05 5.61
CA TYR A 863 -13.50 6.83 5.84
C TYR A 863 -13.06 5.76 4.83
N ARG A 864 -12.04 4.96 5.18
CA ARG A 864 -11.52 3.90 4.29
C ARG A 864 -12.22 2.58 4.55
N PHE A 865 -12.68 1.89 3.51
CA PHE A 865 -13.46 0.67 3.66
C PHE A 865 -12.66 -0.49 4.25
N ALA A 866 -11.37 -0.62 3.92
CA ALA A 866 -10.50 -1.63 4.54
C ALA A 866 -10.41 -1.45 6.07
N ILE A 867 -10.22 -0.22 6.55
CA ILE A 867 -10.17 0.09 8.00
C ILE A 867 -11.49 -0.26 8.68
N GLN A 868 -12.62 0.19 8.10
CA GLN A 868 -13.94 -0.09 8.66
C GLN A 868 -14.20 -1.60 8.74
N ALA A 869 -13.75 -2.35 7.73
CA ALA A 869 -13.85 -3.81 7.69
C ALA A 869 -13.03 -4.47 8.82
N HIS A 870 -11.84 -3.97 9.14
CA HIS A 870 -11.04 -4.48 10.27
C HIS A 870 -11.72 -4.24 11.62
N TYR A 871 -12.33 -3.07 11.84
CA TYR A 871 -13.12 -2.82 13.05
C TYR A 871 -14.34 -3.73 13.14
N TYR A 872 -15.08 -3.91 12.04
CA TYR A 872 -16.22 -4.81 12.00
C TYR A 872 -15.80 -6.26 12.27
N ALA A 873 -14.75 -6.76 11.62
CA ALA A 873 -14.28 -8.12 11.80
C ALA A 873 -13.80 -8.35 13.23
N GLY A 874 -13.08 -7.40 13.82
CA GLY A 874 -12.70 -7.46 15.23
C GLY A 874 -13.90 -7.53 16.17
N LEU A 875 -14.92 -6.70 15.93
CA LEU A 875 -16.14 -6.65 16.73
C LEU A 875 -16.98 -7.93 16.60
N ARG A 876 -17.13 -8.47 15.39
CA ARG A 876 -17.84 -9.74 15.13
C ARG A 876 -17.14 -10.90 15.83
N GLU A 877 -15.87 -11.12 15.51
CA GLU A 877 -15.16 -12.32 15.97
C GLU A 877 -14.99 -12.33 17.49
N ILE A 878 -14.74 -11.17 18.12
CA ILE A 878 -14.65 -11.12 19.59
C ILE A 878 -16.01 -11.34 20.26
N ALA A 879 -17.11 -10.89 19.65
CA ALA A 879 -18.45 -11.18 20.16
C ALA A 879 -18.72 -12.69 20.16
N ASP A 880 -18.35 -13.38 19.08
CA ASP A 880 -18.45 -14.84 18.98
C ASP A 880 -17.56 -15.54 20.02
N ALA A 881 -16.31 -15.11 20.17
CA ALA A 881 -15.40 -15.65 21.18
C ALA A 881 -15.94 -15.44 22.61
N LEU A 882 -16.51 -14.28 22.91
CA LEU A 882 -17.14 -13.97 24.19
C LEU A 882 -18.40 -14.81 24.46
N ASP A 883 -19.15 -15.18 23.42
CA ASP A 883 -20.31 -16.06 23.54
C ASP A 883 -19.91 -17.48 23.98
N THR A 884 -18.74 -17.98 23.54
CA THR A 884 -18.25 -19.31 23.94
C THR A 884 -18.07 -19.47 25.46
N ILE A 885 -17.81 -18.38 26.18
CA ILE A 885 -17.73 -18.34 27.65
C ILE A 885 -18.99 -17.75 28.30
N ARG A 886 -20.04 -17.49 27.51
CA ARG A 886 -21.32 -16.88 27.93
C ARG A 886 -21.14 -15.51 28.60
N HIS A 887 -20.22 -14.70 28.08
CA HIS A 887 -20.01 -13.35 28.61
C HIS A 887 -21.25 -12.48 28.36
N PRO A 888 -21.71 -11.68 29.35
CA PRO A 888 -22.99 -10.97 29.26
C PRO A 888 -23.08 -9.91 28.15
N GLN A 889 -21.94 -9.45 27.62
CA GLN A 889 -21.90 -8.46 26.52
C GLN A 889 -21.93 -9.10 25.12
N ALA A 890 -21.81 -10.42 24.98
CA ALA A 890 -21.65 -11.08 23.68
C ALA A 890 -22.80 -10.76 22.71
N GLY A 891 -24.05 -10.97 23.14
CA GLY A 891 -25.23 -10.68 22.30
C GLY A 891 -25.32 -9.22 21.85
N ARG A 892 -25.08 -8.27 22.77
CA ARG A 892 -25.08 -6.83 22.43
C ARG A 892 -24.00 -6.49 21.40
N LEU A 893 -22.78 -7.02 21.57
CA LEU A 893 -21.67 -6.75 20.65
C LEU A 893 -21.92 -7.38 19.27
N SER A 894 -22.55 -8.56 19.23
CA SER A 894 -22.99 -9.20 17.99
C SER A 894 -24.02 -8.34 17.23
N ASP A 895 -25.01 -7.78 17.95
CA ASP A 895 -25.99 -6.85 17.36
C ASP A 895 -25.32 -5.59 16.80
N GLU A 896 -24.36 -5.01 17.52
CA GLU A 896 -23.58 -3.85 17.06
C GLU A 896 -22.74 -4.18 15.82
N ALA A 897 -22.11 -5.36 15.76
CA ALA A 897 -21.39 -5.84 14.58
C ALA A 897 -22.33 -5.96 13.37
N GLY A 898 -23.54 -6.49 13.57
CA GLY A 898 -24.56 -6.60 12.53
C GLY A 898 -25.02 -5.24 12.00
N GLN A 899 -25.20 -4.25 12.88
CA GLN A 899 -25.54 -2.88 12.49
C GLN A 899 -24.37 -2.21 11.76
N PHE A 900 -23.15 -2.41 12.23
CA PHE A 900 -21.96 -1.83 11.63
C PHE A 900 -21.72 -2.37 10.21
N ARG A 901 -21.88 -3.69 10.00
CA ARG A 901 -21.83 -4.29 8.64
C ARG A 901 -22.81 -3.63 7.68
N LYS A 902 -24.05 -3.36 8.13
CA LYS A 902 -25.08 -2.68 7.32
C LYS A 902 -24.67 -1.25 6.98
N ALA A 903 -24.10 -0.50 7.94
CA ALA A 903 -23.58 0.84 7.70
C ALA A 903 -22.45 0.85 6.67
N ILE A 904 -21.50 -0.09 6.75
CA ILE A 904 -20.41 -0.23 5.77
C ILE A 904 -20.97 -0.49 4.37
N LEU A 905 -21.88 -1.46 4.22
CA LEU A 905 -22.49 -1.78 2.93
C LEU A 905 -23.30 -0.61 2.36
N HIS A 906 -24.01 0.13 3.21
CA HIS A 906 -24.72 1.34 2.81
C HIS A 906 -23.76 2.39 2.26
N ALA A 907 -22.73 2.76 3.03
CA ALA A 907 -21.73 3.75 2.62
C ALA A 907 -21.00 3.34 1.33
N TYR A 908 -20.59 2.07 1.24
CA TYR A 908 -19.90 1.52 0.08
C TYR A 908 -20.75 1.61 -1.19
N ARG A 909 -22.01 1.12 -1.14
CA ARG A 909 -22.92 1.16 -2.29
C ARG A 909 -23.36 2.57 -2.65
N TRP A 910 -23.52 3.44 -1.65
CA TRP A 910 -23.81 4.86 -1.86
C TRP A 910 -22.66 5.54 -2.64
N ASN A 911 -21.41 5.20 -2.31
CA ASN A 911 -20.22 5.72 -2.99
C ASN A 911 -20.09 5.13 -4.40
N GLN A 912 -20.23 3.82 -4.55
CA GLN A 912 -20.18 3.12 -5.86
C GLN A 912 -21.22 3.69 -6.84
N ALA A 913 -22.46 3.93 -6.40
CA ALA A 913 -23.53 4.49 -7.24
C ALA A 913 -23.21 5.89 -7.79
N ARG A 914 -22.28 6.62 -7.15
CA ARG A 914 -21.88 7.99 -7.53
C ARG A 914 -20.52 8.04 -8.23
N THR A 915 -19.78 6.95 -8.22
CA THR A 915 -18.44 6.84 -8.81
C THR A 915 -18.56 6.33 -10.23
N PRO A 916 -17.85 6.94 -11.21
CA PRO A 916 -17.75 6.41 -12.56
C PRO A 916 -17.27 4.96 -12.58
N ALA A 917 -17.93 4.13 -13.39
CA ALA A 917 -17.53 2.75 -13.64
C ALA A 917 -16.09 2.67 -14.12
N TRP A 918 -15.35 1.67 -13.66
CA TRP A 918 -13.93 1.52 -13.96
C TRP A 918 -13.71 0.67 -15.21
N PRO A 919 -12.82 1.09 -16.12
CA PRO A 919 -12.55 0.36 -17.35
C PRO A 919 -11.81 -0.95 -17.05
N LEU A 920 -12.34 -2.05 -17.59
CA LEU A 920 -11.71 -3.37 -17.56
C LEU A 920 -10.96 -3.65 -18.87
N PHE A 921 -11.61 -3.43 -20.02
CA PHE A 921 -11.02 -3.67 -21.35
C PHE A 921 -11.84 -3.07 -22.49
N SER A 922 -11.22 -2.31 -23.40
CA SER A 922 -11.85 -1.82 -24.66
C SER A 922 -13.25 -1.20 -24.50
N GLY A 923 -13.51 -0.50 -23.40
CA GLY A 923 -14.81 0.10 -23.09
C GLY A 923 -15.77 -0.79 -22.28
N LEU A 924 -15.43 -2.06 -22.03
CA LEU A 924 -16.07 -2.89 -21.03
C LEU A 924 -15.62 -2.39 -19.66
N CYS A 925 -16.58 -2.10 -18.79
CA CYS A 925 -16.37 -1.51 -17.48
C CYS A 925 -17.11 -2.30 -16.40
N ILE A 926 -16.68 -2.13 -15.16
CA ILE A 926 -17.32 -2.68 -13.97
C ILE A 926 -17.77 -1.55 -13.04
N PRO A 927 -18.76 -1.77 -12.15
CA PRO A 927 -19.01 -0.86 -11.04
C PRO A 927 -17.73 -0.60 -10.25
N ALA A 928 -17.50 0.67 -9.89
CA ALA A 928 -16.30 1.06 -9.17
C ALA A 928 -16.27 0.51 -7.74
N TYR A 929 -15.06 0.35 -7.20
CA TYR A 929 -14.85 -0.12 -5.84
C TYR A 929 -13.79 0.73 -5.11
N SER A 930 -13.92 2.06 -5.20
CA SER A 930 -13.02 3.02 -4.57
C SER A 930 -12.74 2.67 -3.10
N GLY A 931 -11.49 2.83 -2.65
CA GLY A 931 -11.06 2.45 -1.31
C GLY A 931 -11.63 3.32 -0.17
N MET A 932 -12.26 4.46 -0.47
CA MET A 932 -12.77 5.40 0.52
C MET A 932 -14.13 6.02 0.15
N LEU A 933 -14.91 6.39 1.16
CA LEU A 933 -16.13 7.18 1.00
C LEU A 933 -15.77 8.62 0.58
N TYR A 934 -16.62 9.22 -0.25
CA TYR A 934 -16.43 10.55 -0.87
C TYR A 934 -15.33 10.61 -1.94
N GLY A 935 -14.71 9.46 -2.28
CA GLY A 935 -13.86 9.32 -3.46
C GLY A 935 -14.68 8.90 -4.68
N PHE A 936 -15.06 9.86 -5.54
CA PHE A 936 -15.80 9.60 -6.79
C PHE A 936 -14.87 9.37 -8.01
N GLY A 937 -13.84 8.56 -7.78
CA GLY A 937 -12.84 8.13 -8.76
C GLY A 937 -11.88 7.12 -8.11
N THR A 938 -10.79 6.80 -8.79
CA THR A 938 -9.66 6.16 -8.10
C THR A 938 -9.02 7.18 -7.15
N THR A 939 -8.48 6.72 -6.04
CA THR A 939 -7.81 7.53 -5.03
C THR A 939 -6.65 8.33 -5.64
N GLY A 940 -5.90 7.74 -6.58
CA GLY A 940 -4.83 8.42 -7.32
C GLY A 940 -5.32 9.55 -8.24
N GLU A 941 -6.49 9.40 -8.85
CA GLU A 941 -7.11 10.47 -9.67
C GLU A 941 -7.63 11.62 -8.82
N MET A 942 -8.23 11.30 -7.67
CA MET A 942 -8.87 12.29 -6.81
C MET A 942 -7.86 13.04 -5.94
N ILE A 943 -6.75 12.37 -5.58
CA ILE A 943 -5.72 12.91 -4.70
C ILE A 943 -4.32 12.57 -5.26
N PRO A 944 -3.95 13.13 -6.42
CA PRO A 944 -2.64 12.89 -7.04
C PRO A 944 -1.51 13.54 -6.23
N GLY A 945 -0.31 12.94 -6.29
CA GLY A 945 0.91 13.50 -5.69
C GLY A 945 1.06 13.33 -4.18
N GLU A 946 0.01 12.99 -3.44
CA GLU A 946 0.12 12.67 -2.01
C GLU A 946 0.78 11.29 -1.77
N ASP A 947 1.30 11.09 -0.54
CA ASP A 947 2.04 9.88 -0.11
C ASP A 947 3.22 9.51 -1.04
N GLY A 948 4.01 10.51 -1.44
CA GLY A 948 5.11 10.30 -2.39
C GLY A 948 4.62 9.83 -3.76
N ASN A 949 3.45 10.31 -4.19
CA ASN A 949 2.77 9.91 -5.42
C ASN A 949 2.29 8.45 -5.44
N ARG A 950 1.95 7.89 -4.27
CA ARG A 950 1.49 6.50 -4.08
C ARG A 950 0.06 6.40 -3.58
N SER A 951 -0.72 7.48 -3.60
CA SER A 951 -2.12 7.47 -3.15
C SER A 951 -2.99 6.42 -3.88
N TRP A 952 -2.66 6.07 -5.12
CA TRP A 952 -3.30 4.98 -5.87
C TRP A 952 -3.20 3.61 -5.20
N ALA A 953 -2.15 3.36 -4.40
CA ALA A 953 -1.96 2.09 -3.69
C ALA A 953 -3.09 1.83 -2.68
N TYR A 954 -3.83 2.86 -2.24
CA TYR A 954 -4.96 2.69 -1.33
C TYR A 954 -6.24 2.15 -2.00
N ASP A 955 -6.27 1.98 -3.32
CA ASP A 955 -7.31 1.20 -4.01
C ASP A 955 -6.90 -0.27 -4.23
N VAL A 956 -5.60 -0.59 -4.07
CA VAL A 956 -5.01 -1.89 -4.40
C VAL A 956 -4.53 -2.65 -3.18
N GLU A 957 -3.82 -2.01 -2.26
CA GLU A 957 -3.22 -2.65 -1.09
C GLU A 957 -4.10 -2.49 0.14
N LEU A 958 -4.76 -1.34 0.28
CA LEU A 958 -5.73 -1.04 1.35
C LEU A 958 -7.12 -0.69 0.79
N GLY A 959 -7.47 -1.30 -0.34
CA GLY A 959 -8.69 -1.04 -1.11
C GLY A 959 -9.95 -1.76 -0.60
N ALA A 960 -11.08 -1.51 -1.27
CA ALA A 960 -12.38 -2.06 -0.86
C ALA A 960 -12.50 -3.60 -0.97
N HIS A 961 -11.61 -4.26 -1.73
CA HIS A 961 -11.57 -5.73 -1.81
C HIS A 961 -11.33 -6.40 -0.44
N HIS A 962 -10.75 -5.69 0.54
CA HIS A 962 -10.64 -6.14 1.95
C HIS A 962 -11.99 -6.44 2.61
N LEU A 963 -13.10 -5.88 2.09
CA LEU A 963 -14.45 -6.20 2.54
C LEU A 963 -14.77 -7.70 2.39
N VAL A 964 -14.10 -8.41 1.48
CA VAL A 964 -14.32 -9.84 1.22
C VAL A 964 -13.68 -10.73 2.30
N PRO A 965 -12.35 -10.74 2.52
CA PRO A 965 -11.73 -11.63 3.51
C PRO A 965 -12.12 -11.29 4.95
N LEU A 966 -12.66 -10.09 5.21
CA LEU A 966 -13.16 -9.67 6.52
C LEU A 966 -14.67 -9.93 6.70
N GLY A 967 -15.35 -10.47 5.68
CA GLY A 967 -16.73 -10.94 5.76
C GLY A 967 -17.80 -9.85 5.76
N VAL A 968 -17.52 -8.71 5.12
CA VAL A 968 -18.52 -7.69 4.80
C VAL A 968 -19.23 -8.04 3.48
N ILE A 969 -18.49 -8.40 2.44
CA ILE A 969 -19.01 -8.91 1.15
C ILE A 969 -18.74 -10.41 1.08
N ALA A 970 -19.64 -11.19 0.48
CA ALA A 970 -19.42 -12.63 0.38
C ALA A 970 -18.45 -12.96 -0.78
N PRO A 971 -17.56 -13.94 -0.60
CA PRO A 971 -16.57 -14.29 -1.64
C PRO A 971 -17.21 -14.80 -2.94
N GLY A 972 -18.41 -15.38 -2.88
CA GLY A 972 -19.16 -15.88 -4.03
C GLY A 972 -20.00 -14.82 -4.77
N ASP A 973 -20.10 -13.58 -4.27
CA ASP A 973 -20.88 -12.53 -4.92
C ASP A 973 -20.24 -12.13 -6.27
N SER A 974 -21.08 -11.76 -7.24
CA SER A 974 -20.62 -11.27 -8.56
C SER A 974 -19.77 -10.01 -8.45
N GLU A 975 -20.00 -9.19 -7.43
CA GLU A 975 -19.19 -8.01 -7.12
C GLU A 975 -17.74 -8.40 -6.77
N THR A 976 -17.54 -9.47 -6.00
CA THR A 976 -16.19 -9.99 -5.71
C THR A 976 -15.49 -10.43 -7.00
N GLU A 977 -16.20 -11.12 -7.90
CA GLU A 977 -15.62 -11.54 -9.19
C GLU A 977 -15.19 -10.34 -10.04
N GLN A 978 -16.04 -9.33 -10.16
CA GLN A 978 -15.74 -8.09 -10.90
C GLN A 978 -14.51 -7.38 -10.34
N ILE A 979 -14.44 -7.23 -9.01
CA ILE A 979 -13.28 -6.64 -8.33
C ILE A 979 -12.01 -7.41 -8.69
N MET A 980 -12.02 -8.74 -8.58
CA MET A 980 -10.83 -9.55 -8.84
C MET A 980 -10.43 -9.55 -10.32
N ASP A 981 -11.39 -9.58 -11.25
CA ASP A 981 -11.10 -9.46 -12.67
C ASP A 981 -10.42 -8.10 -12.97
N HIS A 982 -10.91 -7.00 -12.41
CA HIS A 982 -10.27 -5.69 -12.61
C HIS A 982 -8.89 -5.59 -11.96
N MET A 983 -8.69 -6.15 -10.76
CA MET A 983 -7.36 -6.21 -10.15
C MET A 983 -6.35 -6.94 -11.05
N GLU A 984 -6.76 -8.05 -11.67
CA GLU A 984 -5.91 -8.88 -12.51
C GLU A 984 -5.64 -8.29 -13.88
N ASN A 985 -6.64 -7.64 -14.47
CA ASN A 985 -6.54 -7.02 -15.79
C ASN A 985 -5.87 -5.64 -15.76
N ILE A 986 -5.93 -4.93 -14.63
CA ILE A 986 -5.47 -3.55 -14.53
C ILE A 986 -4.41 -3.42 -13.44
N TRP A 987 -4.79 -3.51 -12.15
CA TRP A 987 -3.90 -3.13 -11.05
C TRP A 987 -2.60 -3.95 -10.97
N PHE A 988 -2.67 -5.26 -11.17
CA PHE A 988 -1.49 -6.13 -11.10
C PHE A 988 -0.58 -6.04 -12.32
N LEU A 989 -1.02 -5.35 -13.38
CA LEU A 989 -0.26 -5.11 -14.59
C LEU A 989 0.28 -3.68 -14.70
N GLN A 990 -0.05 -2.79 -13.76
CA GLN A 990 0.49 -1.43 -13.73
C GLN A 990 1.96 -1.37 -13.27
N ASN A 991 2.57 -0.19 -13.39
CA ASN A 991 3.92 0.08 -12.91
C ASN A 991 4.02 -0.13 -11.39
N GLY A 992 5.10 -0.77 -10.95
CA GLY A 992 5.42 -0.90 -9.55
C GLY A 992 6.32 0.19 -9.00
N MET A 993 6.30 0.30 -7.66
CA MET A 993 7.23 1.16 -6.94
C MET A 993 8.64 0.61 -7.06
N GLY A 994 9.47 1.28 -7.86
CA GLY A 994 10.88 0.95 -8.05
C GLY A 994 11.20 -0.27 -8.92
N ASP A 995 10.21 -1.05 -9.36
CA ASP A 995 10.38 -2.20 -10.29
C ASP A 995 9.06 -2.54 -10.99
N TYR A 996 9.06 -3.58 -11.83
CA TYR A 996 7.90 -4.16 -12.52
C TYR A 996 7.18 -3.14 -13.40
N PRO A 997 7.81 -2.68 -14.50
CA PRO A 997 7.17 -1.77 -15.43
C PRO A 997 5.98 -2.43 -16.12
N ALA A 998 4.94 -1.64 -16.37
CA ALA A 998 3.64 -2.12 -16.85
C ALA A 998 3.76 -2.93 -18.14
N GLU A 999 4.56 -2.47 -19.10
CA GLU A 999 4.80 -3.17 -20.37
C GLU A 999 5.30 -4.61 -20.17
N LYS A 1000 6.26 -4.81 -19.26
CA LYS A 1000 6.77 -6.16 -18.96
C LYS A 1000 5.73 -7.00 -18.22
N ASN A 1001 4.93 -6.38 -17.36
CA ASN A 1001 3.87 -7.08 -16.64
C ASN A 1001 2.78 -7.54 -17.61
N GLU A 1002 2.36 -6.70 -18.55
CA GLU A 1002 1.37 -7.05 -19.59
C GLU A 1002 1.87 -8.15 -20.52
N ALA A 1003 3.14 -8.07 -20.96
CA ALA A 1003 3.76 -9.06 -21.83
C ALA A 1003 3.88 -10.44 -21.16
N ASP A 1004 4.09 -10.48 -19.84
CA ASP A 1004 4.22 -11.70 -19.03
C ASP A 1004 3.22 -11.72 -17.86
N PHE A 1005 1.93 -11.55 -18.18
CA PHE A 1005 0.85 -11.45 -17.20
C PHE A 1005 0.74 -12.67 -16.26
N PHE A 1006 1.24 -13.83 -16.66
CA PHE A 1006 1.20 -15.04 -15.84
C PHE A 1006 2.28 -15.01 -14.75
N ASN A 1007 3.54 -14.72 -15.10
CA ASN A 1007 4.60 -14.71 -14.11
C ASN A 1007 4.72 -13.38 -13.36
N ARG A 1008 4.32 -12.26 -13.98
CA ARG A 1008 4.43 -10.92 -13.38
C ARG A 1008 3.10 -10.36 -12.87
N GLY A 1009 1.97 -11.02 -13.14
CA GLY A 1009 0.65 -10.68 -12.58
C GLY A 1009 0.32 -11.42 -11.27
N GLY A 1010 -0.86 -11.17 -10.72
CA GLY A 1010 -1.37 -11.86 -9.53
C GLY A 1010 -0.91 -11.31 -8.17
N PHE A 1011 -0.22 -10.16 -8.12
CA PHE A 1011 0.20 -9.50 -6.88
C PHE A 1011 0.31 -7.97 -7.09
N SER A 1012 0.07 -7.19 -6.04
CA SER A 1012 0.21 -5.73 -6.08
C SER A 1012 1.67 -5.30 -6.20
N LYS A 1013 1.89 -4.05 -6.61
CA LYS A 1013 3.20 -3.56 -7.04
C LYS A 1013 3.83 -2.53 -6.09
N VAL A 1014 3.52 -2.58 -4.78
CA VAL A 1014 4.20 -1.79 -3.76
C VAL A 1014 4.60 -2.64 -2.54
N GLN A 1015 3.63 -3.22 -1.83
CA GLN A 1015 3.75 -4.19 -0.73
C GLN A 1015 2.72 -5.33 -0.93
N PRO A 1016 3.10 -6.40 -1.67
CA PRO A 1016 2.21 -7.48 -2.10
C PRO A 1016 1.26 -8.05 -1.04
N TYR A 1017 1.72 -8.21 0.21
CA TYR A 1017 0.94 -8.90 1.23
C TYR A 1017 -0.15 -8.05 1.90
N TYR A 1018 -0.15 -6.72 1.72
CA TYR A 1018 -1.28 -5.88 2.15
C TYR A 1018 -2.56 -6.16 1.36
N THR A 1019 -2.45 -6.59 0.10
CA THR A 1019 -3.57 -6.72 -0.85
C THR A 1019 -4.53 -7.88 -0.57
N ARG A 1020 -4.09 -8.92 0.16
CA ARG A 1020 -4.94 -10.08 0.55
C ARG A 1020 -5.72 -10.77 -0.58
N ASN A 1021 -5.33 -10.61 -1.84
CA ASN A 1021 -6.00 -11.22 -3.00
C ASN A 1021 -5.90 -12.75 -3.00
N ALA A 1022 -4.78 -13.31 -2.53
CA ALA A 1022 -4.63 -14.76 -2.40
C ALA A 1022 -5.71 -15.37 -1.49
N GLU A 1023 -6.05 -14.68 -0.39
CA GLU A 1023 -7.13 -15.15 0.49
C GLU A 1023 -8.50 -15.13 -0.20
N ILE A 1024 -8.77 -14.12 -1.05
CA ILE A 1024 -10.00 -14.06 -1.83
C ILE A 1024 -10.09 -15.24 -2.79
N TYR A 1025 -8.99 -15.59 -3.48
CA TYR A 1025 -8.93 -16.78 -4.31
C TYR A 1025 -9.16 -18.06 -3.51
N ALA A 1026 -8.58 -18.18 -2.32
CA ALA A 1026 -8.79 -19.33 -1.45
C ALA A 1026 -10.24 -19.45 -0.99
N LEU A 1027 -10.87 -18.34 -0.57
CA LEU A 1027 -12.29 -18.30 -0.18
C LEU A 1027 -13.24 -18.67 -1.32
N ARG A 1028 -12.81 -18.48 -2.56
CA ARG A 1028 -13.53 -18.84 -3.79
C ARG A 1028 -13.17 -20.21 -4.35
N ASP A 1029 -12.27 -20.94 -3.68
CA ASP A 1029 -11.72 -22.21 -4.16
C ASP A 1029 -11.06 -22.12 -5.56
N ASP A 1030 -10.45 -20.96 -5.89
CA ASP A 1030 -9.82 -20.69 -7.18
C ASP A 1030 -8.32 -21.04 -7.16
N ILE A 1031 -8.02 -22.31 -7.42
CA ILE A 1031 -6.72 -22.92 -7.13
C ILE A 1031 -5.56 -22.29 -7.90
N LYS A 1032 -5.71 -22.09 -9.22
CA LYS A 1032 -4.60 -21.60 -10.08
C LYS A 1032 -4.25 -20.13 -9.80
N PRO A 1033 -5.23 -19.21 -9.68
CA PRO A 1033 -4.97 -17.86 -9.21
C PRO A 1033 -4.34 -17.81 -7.81
N PHE A 1034 -4.81 -18.61 -6.85
CA PHE A 1034 -4.18 -18.72 -5.53
C PHE A 1034 -2.70 -19.10 -5.64
N LEU A 1035 -2.38 -20.19 -6.35
CA LEU A 1035 -1.01 -20.67 -6.52
C LEU A 1035 -0.10 -19.64 -7.19
N ARG A 1036 -0.60 -18.97 -8.23
CA ARG A 1036 0.14 -17.91 -8.92
C ARG A 1036 0.42 -16.73 -7.99
N SER A 1037 -0.58 -16.24 -7.25
CA SER A 1037 -0.40 -15.15 -6.29
C SER A 1037 0.59 -15.51 -5.18
N TYR A 1038 0.48 -16.72 -4.62
CA TYR A 1038 1.37 -17.21 -3.57
C TYR A 1038 2.84 -17.23 -4.02
N PHE A 1039 3.14 -17.84 -5.17
CA PHE A 1039 4.52 -17.96 -5.64
C PHE A 1039 5.09 -16.66 -6.20
N ASN A 1040 4.31 -15.91 -7.00
CA ASN A 1040 4.81 -14.67 -7.60
C ASN A 1040 5.11 -13.60 -6.53
N ALA A 1041 4.24 -13.45 -5.51
CA ALA A 1041 4.48 -12.49 -4.43
C ALA A 1041 5.74 -12.87 -3.61
N LEU A 1042 5.88 -14.14 -3.25
CA LEU A 1042 7.08 -14.63 -2.53
C LEU A 1042 8.35 -14.38 -3.34
N ALA A 1043 8.39 -14.83 -4.59
CA ALA A 1043 9.56 -14.71 -5.46
C ALA A 1043 9.96 -13.25 -5.70
N ALA A 1044 8.97 -12.34 -5.71
CA ALA A 1044 9.17 -10.91 -5.87
C ALA A 1044 9.75 -10.20 -4.64
N GLN A 1045 9.91 -10.85 -3.47
CA GLN A 1045 10.37 -10.22 -2.22
C GLN A 1045 11.48 -10.99 -1.48
N VAL A 1046 11.59 -12.29 -1.69
CA VAL A 1046 12.49 -13.16 -0.92
C VAL A 1046 13.97 -12.92 -1.29
N SER A 1047 14.84 -12.93 -0.28
CA SER A 1047 16.27 -13.12 -0.48
C SER A 1047 16.60 -14.62 -0.50
N LEU A 1048 17.33 -15.08 -1.51
CA LEU A 1048 17.84 -16.44 -1.61
C LEU A 1048 19.13 -16.66 -0.77
N GLU A 1049 19.83 -15.60 -0.38
CA GLU A 1049 21.01 -15.72 0.50
C GLU A 1049 20.67 -15.88 1.99
N ASN A 1050 19.59 -15.24 2.48
CA ASN A 1050 19.20 -15.28 3.90
C ASN A 1050 17.73 -15.66 4.17
N LEU A 1051 16.95 -15.94 3.12
CA LEU A 1051 15.55 -16.42 3.19
C LEU A 1051 14.58 -15.46 3.90
N SER A 1052 14.94 -14.18 4.05
CA SER A 1052 14.04 -13.14 4.58
C SER A 1052 13.28 -12.43 3.47
N LEU A 1053 12.16 -11.79 3.81
CA LEU A 1053 11.35 -11.01 2.88
C LEU A 1053 11.62 -9.51 3.07
N TRP A 1054 11.68 -8.78 1.96
CA TRP A 1054 11.76 -7.32 1.93
C TRP A 1054 10.38 -6.67 1.99
N GLU A 1055 10.35 -5.45 2.52
CA GLU A 1055 9.15 -4.61 2.50
C GLU A 1055 8.71 -4.25 1.08
N HIS A 1056 9.62 -3.68 0.28
CA HIS A 1056 9.39 -3.33 -1.12
C HIS A 1056 10.39 -4.05 -2.05
N PHE A 1057 10.24 -3.81 -3.35
CA PHE A 1057 11.16 -4.31 -4.37
C PHE A 1057 12.51 -3.56 -4.32
N HIS A 1058 13.53 -4.11 -4.98
CA HIS A 1058 14.86 -3.50 -5.08
C HIS A 1058 15.55 -3.11 -3.75
N ASN A 1059 15.31 -3.84 -2.65
CA ASN A 1059 15.88 -3.57 -1.32
C ASN A 1059 15.47 -2.22 -0.74
N ILE A 1060 14.31 -1.71 -1.15
CA ILE A 1060 13.75 -0.48 -0.62
C ILE A 1060 12.93 -0.81 0.63
N GLY A 1061 13.00 0.06 1.63
CA GLY A 1061 12.29 -0.12 2.90
C GLY A 1061 13.03 -1.00 3.92
N ALA A 1062 12.27 -1.61 4.82
CA ALA A 1062 12.80 -2.47 5.87
C ALA A 1062 13.15 -3.89 5.34
N TRP A 1063 14.22 -4.47 5.90
CA TRP A 1063 14.61 -5.85 5.64
C TRP A 1063 14.10 -6.78 6.73
N ASN A 1064 13.86 -8.04 6.35
CA ASN A 1064 13.10 -8.99 7.16
C ASN A 1064 11.79 -8.35 7.66
N LYS A 1065 10.98 -7.83 6.72
CA LYS A 1065 9.68 -7.23 7.01
C LYS A 1065 8.71 -8.34 7.42
N THR A 1066 8.60 -8.57 8.73
CA THR A 1066 7.81 -9.67 9.30
C THR A 1066 6.31 -9.48 9.15
N HIS A 1067 5.82 -8.29 8.76
CA HIS A 1067 4.45 -8.14 8.23
C HIS A 1067 4.22 -9.03 6.99
N GLU A 1068 5.09 -8.92 5.98
CA GLU A 1068 5.05 -9.72 4.75
C GLU A 1068 5.21 -11.21 5.09
N THR A 1069 6.18 -11.54 5.95
CA THR A 1069 6.41 -12.91 6.43
C THR A 1069 5.17 -13.48 7.14
N GLY A 1070 4.47 -12.68 7.95
CA GLY A 1070 3.27 -13.11 8.66
C GLY A 1070 2.16 -13.55 7.72
N TRP A 1071 1.85 -12.73 6.72
CA TRP A 1071 0.83 -13.08 5.71
C TRP A 1071 1.29 -14.21 4.78
N PHE A 1072 2.58 -14.29 4.45
CA PHE A 1072 3.14 -15.46 3.77
C PHE A 1072 2.88 -16.76 4.55
N LEU A 1073 3.05 -16.75 5.88
CA LEU A 1073 2.75 -17.92 6.72
C LEU A 1073 1.25 -18.23 6.78
N VAL A 1074 0.37 -17.22 6.80
CA VAL A 1074 -1.09 -17.42 6.71
C VAL A 1074 -1.47 -18.11 5.39
N GLN A 1075 -0.94 -17.62 4.27
CA GLN A 1075 -1.19 -18.21 2.95
C GLN A 1075 -0.58 -19.60 2.84
N THR A 1076 0.61 -19.81 3.41
CA THR A 1076 1.27 -21.13 3.50
C THR A 1076 0.41 -22.12 4.27
N ARG A 1077 -0.13 -21.71 5.42
CA ARG A 1077 -1.05 -22.58 6.17
C ARG A 1077 -2.26 -22.91 5.31
N THR A 1078 -2.85 -21.94 4.63
CA THR A 1078 -3.99 -22.13 3.72
C THR A 1078 -3.69 -23.10 2.58
N LEU A 1079 -2.47 -23.08 2.02
CA LEU A 1079 -2.00 -24.02 0.98
C LEU A 1079 -2.15 -25.48 1.44
N PHE A 1080 -1.82 -25.74 2.70
CA PHE A 1080 -1.76 -27.08 3.28
C PHE A 1080 -3.04 -27.53 3.98
N ILE A 1081 -3.70 -26.63 4.69
CA ILE A 1081 -4.84 -26.92 5.55
C ILE A 1081 -5.69 -25.67 5.79
N THR A 1082 -7.00 -25.79 5.68
CA THR A 1082 -7.89 -24.65 5.95
C THR A 1082 -9.25 -25.10 6.45
N GLU A 1083 -9.95 -24.23 7.17
CA GLU A 1083 -11.33 -24.44 7.58
C GLU A 1083 -12.28 -23.66 6.66
N HIS A 1084 -13.28 -24.36 6.11
CA HIS A 1084 -14.37 -23.75 5.35
C HIS A 1084 -15.69 -24.07 6.04
N GLY A 1085 -16.39 -23.06 6.57
CA GLY A 1085 -17.60 -23.30 7.36
C GLY A 1085 -17.25 -24.19 8.55
N GLU A 1086 -17.86 -25.37 8.68
CA GLU A 1086 -17.56 -26.42 9.68
C GLU A 1086 -16.75 -27.62 9.11
N GLU A 1087 -16.27 -27.52 7.86
CA GLU A 1087 -15.41 -28.52 7.22
C GLU A 1087 -13.92 -28.23 7.46
N LEU A 1088 -13.10 -29.28 7.50
CA LEU A 1088 -11.64 -29.20 7.53
C LEU A 1088 -11.06 -29.71 6.20
N TRP A 1089 -10.39 -28.83 5.46
CA TRP A 1089 -9.82 -29.13 4.16
C TRP A 1089 -8.32 -29.40 4.26
N LEU A 1090 -7.87 -30.48 3.64
CA LEU A 1090 -6.49 -30.97 3.63
C LEU A 1090 -5.93 -30.97 2.20
N ALA A 1091 -4.71 -30.46 2.05
CA ALA A 1091 -4.07 -30.18 0.76
C ALA A 1091 -4.94 -29.39 -0.24
N PRO A 1092 -5.73 -28.39 0.21
CA PRO A 1092 -6.71 -27.71 -0.65
C PRO A 1092 -6.06 -27.03 -1.86
N PHE A 1093 -4.82 -26.54 -1.74
CA PHE A 1093 -4.17 -25.83 -2.83
C PHE A 1093 -2.81 -26.42 -3.19
N ALA A 1094 -2.51 -27.66 -2.80
CA ALA A 1094 -1.26 -28.31 -3.19
C ALA A 1094 -1.10 -28.31 -4.72
N PRO A 1095 0.04 -27.83 -5.26
CA PRO A 1095 0.31 -27.84 -6.69
C PRO A 1095 0.28 -29.27 -7.26
N SER A 1096 -0.29 -29.42 -8.45
CA SER A 1096 -0.40 -30.71 -9.15
C SER A 1096 0.96 -31.38 -9.37
N GLN A 1097 2.03 -30.61 -9.57
CA GLN A 1097 3.40 -31.12 -9.69
C GLN A 1097 3.94 -31.80 -8.41
N TRP A 1098 3.33 -31.56 -7.25
CA TRP A 1098 3.71 -32.24 -6.00
C TRP A 1098 3.14 -33.66 -5.88
N PHE A 1099 2.28 -34.06 -6.82
CA PHE A 1099 1.75 -35.41 -6.91
C PHE A 1099 2.45 -36.24 -7.99
N ASN A 1100 3.62 -35.81 -8.48
CA ASN A 1100 4.44 -36.61 -9.40
C ASN A 1100 4.82 -37.96 -8.78
N ASP A 1101 5.15 -38.95 -9.63
CA ASP A 1101 5.45 -40.30 -9.15
C ASP A 1101 6.60 -40.29 -8.13
N GLY A 1102 6.39 -40.95 -6.99
CA GLY A 1102 7.36 -40.99 -5.89
C GLY A 1102 7.36 -39.76 -4.96
N SER A 1103 6.61 -38.71 -5.29
CA SER A 1103 6.49 -37.53 -4.42
C SER A 1103 5.72 -37.81 -3.14
N VAL A 1104 6.09 -37.10 -2.08
CA VAL A 1104 5.47 -37.15 -0.76
C VAL A 1104 5.06 -35.74 -0.34
N ILE A 1105 3.87 -35.62 0.24
CA ILE A 1105 3.44 -34.45 1.00
C ILE A 1105 3.07 -34.95 2.39
N ALA A 1106 3.73 -34.45 3.44
CA ALA A 1106 3.38 -34.76 4.82
C ALA A 1106 3.26 -33.49 5.66
N ILE A 1107 2.15 -33.37 6.36
CA ILE A 1107 1.85 -32.26 7.28
C ILE A 1107 1.51 -32.88 8.63
N GLU A 1108 2.21 -32.47 9.69
CA GLU A 1108 1.96 -32.93 11.06
C GLU A 1108 1.80 -31.75 12.01
N ASN A 1109 1.04 -31.95 13.08
CA ASN A 1109 0.81 -30.97 14.14
C ASN A 1109 0.24 -29.62 13.65
N ALA A 1110 -0.51 -29.61 12.54
CA ALA A 1110 -1.10 -28.38 12.02
C ALA A 1110 -2.23 -27.90 12.95
N PRO A 1111 -2.15 -26.67 13.51
CA PRO A 1111 -3.23 -26.12 14.32
C PRO A 1111 -4.51 -25.91 13.51
N THR A 1112 -5.63 -26.35 14.08
CA THR A 1112 -6.98 -26.09 13.59
C THR A 1112 -7.90 -25.81 14.76
N ARG A 1113 -9.04 -25.15 14.53
CA ARG A 1113 -10.04 -24.97 15.60
C ARG A 1113 -10.56 -26.29 16.19
N PHE A 1114 -10.46 -27.37 15.41
CA PHE A 1114 -10.84 -28.74 15.79
C PHE A 1114 -9.76 -29.45 16.62
N GLY A 1115 -8.57 -28.85 16.78
CA GLY A 1115 -7.38 -29.44 17.37
C GLY A 1115 -6.29 -29.74 16.33
N PRO A 1116 -5.08 -30.17 16.73
CA PRO A 1116 -4.01 -30.47 15.78
C PRO A 1116 -4.42 -31.56 14.80
N ALA A 1117 -4.17 -31.34 13.51
CA ALA A 1117 -4.45 -32.27 12.43
C ALA A 1117 -3.20 -32.53 11.59
N GLY A 1118 -3.25 -33.57 10.76
CA GLY A 1118 -2.15 -33.89 9.85
C GLY A 1118 -2.56 -34.87 8.77
N TYR A 1119 -1.72 -35.01 7.76
CA TYR A 1119 -1.88 -35.99 6.71
C TYR A 1119 -0.56 -36.34 6.05
N ARG A 1120 -0.52 -37.49 5.38
CA ARG A 1120 0.59 -37.91 4.53
C ARG A 1120 0.03 -38.44 3.23
N ILE A 1121 0.50 -37.94 2.09
CA ILE A 1121 0.13 -38.36 0.74
C ILE A 1121 1.38 -38.93 0.07
N VAL A 1122 1.23 -40.09 -0.56
CA VAL A 1122 2.28 -40.79 -1.31
C VAL A 1122 1.79 -41.02 -2.72
N SER A 1123 2.44 -40.37 -3.68
CA SER A 1123 2.10 -40.54 -5.08
C SER A 1123 2.76 -41.79 -5.65
N SER A 1124 1.94 -42.67 -6.23
CA SER A 1124 2.36 -43.85 -7.00
C SER A 1124 1.62 -43.85 -8.34
N VAL A 1125 1.52 -42.68 -8.99
CA VAL A 1125 0.76 -42.50 -10.24
C VAL A 1125 1.27 -43.40 -11.38
N SER A 1126 2.54 -43.81 -11.39
CA SER A 1126 3.05 -44.82 -12.33
C SER A 1126 2.39 -46.20 -12.15
N LYS A 1127 1.85 -46.47 -10.94
CA LYS A 1127 1.08 -47.65 -10.56
C LYS A 1127 -0.44 -47.38 -10.54
N GLY A 1128 -0.89 -46.25 -11.07
CA GLY A 1128 -2.31 -45.90 -11.23
C GLY A 1128 -3.04 -45.49 -9.94
N HIS A 1129 -2.33 -45.19 -8.84
CA HIS A 1129 -2.98 -44.78 -7.59
C HIS A 1129 -2.16 -43.77 -6.78
N ILE A 1130 -2.84 -43.07 -5.87
CA ILE A 1130 -2.25 -42.23 -4.82
C ILE A 1130 -2.81 -42.69 -3.48
N ASP A 1131 -1.93 -42.88 -2.50
CA ASP A 1131 -2.30 -43.30 -1.15
C ASP A 1131 -2.17 -42.11 -0.18
N ALA A 1132 -3.08 -42.01 0.79
CA ALA A 1132 -3.04 -41.01 1.84
C ALA A 1132 -3.36 -41.58 3.22
N SER A 1133 -2.84 -40.96 4.28
CA SER A 1133 -3.23 -41.22 5.67
C SER A 1133 -3.53 -39.92 6.38
N ILE A 1134 -4.61 -39.86 7.14
CA ILE A 1134 -5.04 -38.64 7.85
C ILE A 1134 -4.99 -38.85 9.37
N THR A 1135 -4.41 -37.89 10.07
CA THR A 1135 -4.50 -37.72 11.52
C THR A 1135 -5.66 -36.78 11.83
N VAL A 1136 -6.76 -37.36 12.32
CA VAL A 1136 -8.00 -36.64 12.64
C VAL A 1136 -7.78 -35.76 13.88
N PRO A 1137 -8.28 -34.51 13.88
CA PRO A 1137 -8.16 -33.63 15.04
C PRO A 1137 -8.92 -34.15 16.26
N GLY A 1138 -8.34 -33.96 17.44
CA GLY A 1138 -8.82 -34.59 18.69
C GLY A 1138 -9.69 -33.73 19.60
N ARG A 1139 -9.81 -32.41 19.39
CA ARG A 1139 -10.54 -31.50 20.31
C ARG A 1139 -12.04 -31.49 20.02
N SER A 1140 -12.41 -31.32 18.75
CA SER A 1140 -13.79 -31.42 18.27
C SER A 1140 -13.80 -32.01 16.86
N MET A 1141 -14.89 -32.67 16.50
CA MET A 1141 -15.01 -33.28 15.17
C MET A 1141 -15.56 -32.26 14.15
N PRO A 1142 -14.90 -32.08 12.99
CA PRO A 1142 -15.49 -31.33 11.89
C PRO A 1142 -16.70 -32.05 11.30
N GLU A 1143 -17.59 -31.32 10.62
CA GLU A 1143 -18.71 -31.91 9.88
C GLU A 1143 -18.22 -32.86 8.78
N ALA A 1144 -17.14 -32.48 8.11
CA ALA A 1144 -16.41 -33.35 7.19
C ALA A 1144 -14.91 -32.98 7.16
N ILE A 1145 -14.07 -33.98 6.91
CA ILE A 1145 -12.70 -33.77 6.45
C ILE A 1145 -12.68 -33.93 4.93
N VAL A 1146 -12.20 -32.90 4.22
CA VAL A 1146 -12.15 -32.88 2.76
C VAL A 1146 -10.69 -32.97 2.33
N LEU A 1147 -10.28 -34.09 1.76
CA LEU A 1147 -8.93 -34.29 1.22
C LEU A 1147 -8.95 -34.01 -0.29
N ARG A 1148 -8.11 -33.09 -0.77
CA ARG A 1148 -7.90 -32.86 -2.20
C ARG A 1148 -6.63 -33.54 -2.71
N VAL A 1149 -6.74 -34.31 -3.79
CA VAL A 1149 -5.60 -35.03 -4.40
C VAL A 1149 -5.67 -34.88 -5.92
N ARG A 1150 -4.85 -33.98 -6.46
CA ARG A 1150 -4.84 -33.62 -7.89
C ARG A 1150 -3.83 -34.47 -8.65
N HIS A 1151 -4.28 -35.29 -9.60
CA HIS A 1151 -3.37 -36.04 -10.45
C HIS A 1151 -2.51 -35.08 -11.31
N PRO A 1152 -1.20 -35.27 -11.49
CA PRO A 1152 -0.32 -34.36 -12.25
C PRO A 1152 -0.67 -34.15 -13.73
N LYS A 1153 -1.59 -34.96 -14.26
CA LYS A 1153 -2.09 -34.94 -15.64
C LYS A 1153 -3.59 -34.73 -15.71
N ASP A 1154 -4.19 -34.24 -14.62
CA ASP A 1154 -5.63 -33.99 -14.48
C ASP A 1154 -6.51 -35.22 -14.82
N LEU A 1155 -6.00 -36.44 -14.55
CA LEU A 1155 -6.81 -37.65 -14.70
C LEU A 1155 -7.89 -37.69 -13.60
N PRO A 1156 -9.14 -38.07 -13.93
CA PRO A 1156 -10.22 -38.15 -12.96
C PRO A 1156 -10.06 -39.36 -12.03
N MET A 1157 -10.51 -39.21 -10.78
CA MET A 1157 -10.60 -40.34 -9.84
C MET A 1157 -11.61 -41.39 -10.36
N LYS A 1158 -11.21 -42.65 -10.44
CA LYS A 1158 -12.07 -43.78 -10.83
C LYS A 1158 -12.74 -44.44 -9.63
N SER A 1159 -12.02 -44.62 -8.54
CA SER A 1159 -12.53 -45.23 -7.31
C SER A 1159 -11.70 -44.81 -6.10
N VAL A 1160 -12.34 -44.81 -4.93
CA VAL A 1160 -11.70 -44.50 -3.64
C VAL A 1160 -11.98 -45.62 -2.65
N GLU A 1161 -10.95 -46.04 -1.91
CA GLU A 1161 -11.07 -46.96 -0.78
C GLU A 1161 -10.63 -46.27 0.51
N ILE A 1162 -11.38 -46.47 1.59
CA ILE A 1162 -11.01 -46.06 2.94
C ILE A 1162 -10.84 -47.31 3.80
N ASN A 1163 -9.66 -47.51 4.38
CA ASN A 1163 -9.30 -48.67 5.17
C ASN A 1163 -9.62 -50.00 4.45
N GLY A 1164 -9.44 -50.04 3.13
CA GLY A 1164 -9.70 -51.20 2.26
C GLY A 1164 -11.18 -51.41 1.89
N THR A 1165 -12.08 -50.48 2.24
CA THR A 1165 -13.51 -50.54 1.89
C THR A 1165 -13.84 -49.47 0.86
N ALA A 1166 -14.63 -49.81 -0.16
CA ALA A 1166 -15.08 -48.86 -1.18
C ALA A 1166 -15.82 -47.66 -0.57
N HIS A 1167 -15.52 -46.47 -1.07
CA HIS A 1167 -16.09 -45.20 -0.61
C HIS A 1167 -16.69 -44.41 -1.77
N SER A 1168 -17.86 -43.82 -1.55
CA SER A 1168 -18.67 -43.19 -2.60
C SER A 1168 -18.71 -41.66 -2.54
N ASP A 1169 -18.25 -41.03 -1.44
CA ASP A 1169 -18.34 -39.57 -1.26
C ASP A 1169 -17.05 -38.89 -1.76
N PHE A 1170 -16.85 -38.92 -3.08
CA PHE A 1170 -15.75 -38.24 -3.76
C PHE A 1170 -16.25 -37.54 -5.02
N ASP A 1171 -15.59 -36.46 -5.41
CA ASP A 1171 -15.91 -35.66 -6.60
C ASP A 1171 -14.69 -35.64 -7.53
N PRO A 1172 -14.71 -36.40 -8.63
CA PRO A 1172 -13.63 -36.43 -9.61
C PRO A 1172 -13.35 -35.08 -10.28
N SER A 1173 -14.36 -34.21 -10.41
CA SER A 1173 -14.23 -32.92 -11.09
C SER A 1173 -13.46 -31.90 -10.24
N LYS A 1174 -13.57 -32.02 -8.92
CA LYS A 1174 -12.84 -31.20 -7.93
C LYS A 1174 -11.63 -31.90 -7.33
N ALA A 1175 -11.44 -33.17 -7.69
CA ALA A 1175 -10.41 -34.05 -7.16
C ALA A 1175 -10.43 -34.12 -5.61
N ILE A 1176 -11.62 -34.23 -5.01
CA ILE A 1176 -11.80 -34.28 -3.55
C ILE A 1176 -12.42 -35.59 -3.07
N VAL A 1177 -12.04 -36.00 -1.85
CA VAL A 1177 -12.63 -37.10 -1.08
C VAL A 1177 -13.17 -36.53 0.24
N ARG A 1178 -14.42 -36.84 0.60
CA ARG A 1178 -15.09 -36.31 1.80
C ARG A 1178 -15.29 -37.39 2.87
N LEU A 1179 -14.97 -37.05 4.11
CA LEU A 1179 -15.02 -37.97 5.26
C LEU A 1179 -15.93 -37.40 6.35
N THR A 1180 -17.15 -37.93 6.48
CA THR A 1180 -18.16 -37.45 7.44
C THR A 1180 -18.16 -38.19 8.79
N LYS A 1181 -17.51 -39.37 8.87
CA LYS A 1181 -17.42 -40.20 10.09
C LYS A 1181 -16.05 -40.88 10.18
N SER A 1182 -14.99 -40.12 10.42
CA SER A 1182 -13.65 -40.67 10.61
C SER A 1182 -13.26 -40.65 12.09
N ILE A 1183 -13.02 -41.82 12.69
CA ILE A 1183 -12.46 -41.94 14.04
C ILE A 1183 -11.08 -42.59 13.92
N GLY A 1184 -10.05 -41.92 14.42
CA GLY A 1184 -8.66 -42.39 14.33
C GLY A 1184 -8.04 -42.20 12.94
N THR A 1185 -6.91 -42.86 12.69
CA THR A 1185 -6.17 -42.73 11.44
C THR A 1185 -6.90 -43.42 10.28
N SER A 1186 -7.28 -42.65 9.26
CA SER A 1186 -7.89 -43.17 8.03
C SER A 1186 -6.85 -43.35 6.94
N LYS A 1187 -6.74 -44.55 6.38
CA LYS A 1187 -5.93 -44.85 5.18
C LYS A 1187 -6.82 -44.77 3.95
N ILE A 1188 -6.42 -44.01 2.94
CA ILE A 1188 -7.19 -43.71 1.74
C ILE A 1188 -6.36 -44.13 0.54
N ARG A 1189 -6.98 -44.85 -0.39
CA ARG A 1189 -6.40 -45.17 -1.70
C ARG A 1189 -7.29 -44.61 -2.80
N ILE A 1190 -6.70 -43.83 -3.69
CA ILE A 1190 -7.39 -43.18 -4.81
C ILE A 1190 -6.82 -43.77 -6.10
N VAL A 1191 -7.68 -44.35 -6.93
CA VAL A 1191 -7.31 -44.99 -8.20
C VAL A 1191 -7.70 -44.08 -9.36
N TYR A 1192 -6.81 -43.93 -10.36
CA TYR A 1192 -6.97 -43.04 -11.52
C TYR A 1192 -7.05 -43.78 -12.86
#